data_AF-A0A1M7LLS9-F1
#
_entry.id   AF-A0A1M7LLS9-F1
#
_cell.length_a   1.000
_cell.length_b   1.000
_cell.length_c   1.000
_cell.angle_alpha   90.00
_cell.angle_beta   90.00
_cell.angle_gamma   90.00
#
_symmetry.space_group_name_H-M   'P 1'
#
loop_
_entity.id
_entity.type
_entity.pdbx_description
1 polymer ?
#
loop_
_entity_poly.entity_id
_entity_poly.type
_entity_poly.pdbx_seq_one_letter_code
_entity_poly.pdbx_strand_id
1 'polypeptide(L)'
;MNNTRKKLALFVGQADEEYQSRFISGFLKKALAADYDVCIFSMYLKYQDTQERELGESNIFSLMNPSKFDGVIILKDSIQSEGAAETLENRLKETFDRPIVVIEKESDLFPSICTDGYSAVSELIDHLITTHGCRDISFVSGKKWHKHSKERLKAYRDAMKSAGLEVSEDRIFYGDFWYQSGEIYAEKLLAENAPLPDAVACANDQMAIGLCKVFSAHGIRVPEDIAVVGYDSTYEGRTSPCSLTSSVIPAYEFGEYAFDFLMKKMQDKTPDSFKLKPQMLIGESCGCHNETMPQYQIRRSEWGTDISEEGFDSIFNNMDENLITQSSLIEYISTVYSYAYQLKGISEFHLCIESKWRNIGLGVRVPHNGYRDMIHAIRYYSSHKNNMAGLEETFSAKEMLPDLYNERPSPAAYFFTPVYFENECFGYAAVRCTEPCNSYNDIYRRWITAVCRGFEILKRNVALKHMQEQLERMRNNKFAVYSYAYGSLDEKEKKEYDLVSDILNENLLDYYFQPIVNTIDGRIYGYEALMRSKTNPYVSPLSIIKFATMQERLEDVERATFINVLRIINEKRDLLKNVKVFINSIPGIRINKDDLPLIKDYLDRNSAEIVIELTEEAELSDNDLTRLQDFYNEYNIGFAVDDYGTGYSNVTNLLRYMPDYVKIDRSLISEIQNQPKKQHFVSEIIDFCHDNNILALAEGVETSEELRTVIHLGADLIQGYYTARPSAEIIPHIDEKLMNEIRQFHQERIDGNNKKIYSAGKTNRISLTKLVKNGYTDIVVGKDEMVYKDVSIIGTPEMKTNIHLRVEAGYSGRITLEDVFFTNIKKRPCIEIGADSNVAIVLRGTNRLMNTGIQVHESSRLIMEGDGTLTIDLNAAEYYGIGNKLDARHGELIFDQDGAININCRGQKGVCIGSGLGGKISINRGEYNLISCTESCVGIGAVTGEARLNIKMCLIEAEFTGETGLLIGSLENNAFVSISKVTIHHYGKSTYMCIIGSINGNKAAVTAGSFGSMINIMSDNSTIFGALNGISEIDLSDSSLKLESTGKNALIFGGFNDNTSIKLFNSDINAVVRSAEEKDTYADDENIHIVNGRLKILVNDKEIKHNIVFNYT
;
A
#
# COMPACT_ATOMS: atom_id res chain seq x y z
N MET A 1 -7.43 35.34 9.72
CA MET A 1 -8.75 34.69 9.91
C MET A 1 -8.76 33.52 8.94
N ASN A 2 -8.68 32.28 9.44
CA ASN A 2 -8.73 31.08 8.61
C ASN A 2 -10.11 31.00 7.96
N ASN A 3 -10.19 31.34 6.67
CA ASN A 3 -11.44 31.34 5.93
C ASN A 3 -11.75 29.90 5.51
N THR A 4 -12.24 29.07 6.44
CA THR A 4 -12.65 27.70 6.13
C THR A 4 -13.85 27.73 5.19
N ARG A 5 -13.69 27.16 3.98
CA ARG A 5 -14.75 27.08 2.96
C ARG A 5 -16.03 26.47 3.53
N LYS A 6 -17.18 27.09 3.21
CA LYS A 6 -18.51 26.67 3.64
C LYS A 6 -18.88 25.32 3.04
N LYS A 7 -19.74 24.56 3.73
CA LYS A 7 -20.07 23.17 3.34
C LYS A 7 -21.56 22.90 3.35
N LEU A 8 -22.05 22.16 2.36
CA LEU A 8 -23.44 21.68 2.30
C LEU A 8 -23.45 20.15 2.37
N ALA A 9 -24.47 19.59 3.03
CA ALA A 9 -24.71 18.15 3.05
C ALA A 9 -25.91 17.79 2.18
N LEU A 10 -25.82 16.69 1.43
CA LEU A 10 -26.91 16.13 0.63
C LEU A 10 -27.09 14.65 0.97
N PHE A 11 -28.30 14.24 1.34
CA PHE A 11 -28.64 12.85 1.64
C PHE A 11 -29.49 12.26 0.51
N VAL A 12 -29.09 11.10 -0.01
CA VAL A 12 -29.71 10.47 -1.18
C VAL A 12 -29.66 8.94 -1.10
N GLY A 13 -30.69 8.27 -1.60
CA GLY A 13 -30.65 6.85 -1.91
C GLY A 13 -30.27 6.65 -3.38
N GLN A 14 -29.21 5.88 -3.64
CA GLN A 14 -28.72 5.54 -4.98
C GLN A 14 -28.43 6.76 -5.87
N ALA A 15 -27.29 7.41 -5.64
CA ALA A 15 -26.92 8.64 -6.35
C ALA A 15 -26.62 8.46 -7.84
N ASP A 16 -26.34 7.23 -8.30
CA ASP A 16 -26.01 6.90 -9.70
C ASP A 16 -27.25 6.75 -10.61
N GLU A 17 -28.46 6.71 -10.04
CA GLU A 17 -29.70 6.65 -10.82
C GLU A 17 -29.93 7.96 -11.62
N GLU A 18 -30.52 7.86 -12.82
CA GLU A 18 -30.56 8.95 -13.81
C GLU A 18 -31.14 10.26 -13.24
N TYR A 19 -32.27 10.18 -12.51
CA TYR A 19 -32.91 11.36 -11.91
C TYR A 19 -31.99 11.99 -10.84
N GLN A 20 -31.50 11.19 -9.89
CA GLN A 20 -30.66 11.62 -8.78
C GLN A 20 -29.35 12.21 -9.29
N SER A 21 -28.70 11.55 -10.24
CA SER A 21 -27.46 12.00 -10.86
C SER A 21 -27.64 13.34 -11.56
N ARG A 22 -28.74 13.52 -12.33
CA ARG A 22 -29.06 14.81 -12.97
C ARG A 22 -29.35 15.90 -11.95
N PHE A 23 -30.12 15.59 -10.89
CA PHE A 23 -30.39 16.53 -9.80
C PHE A 23 -29.11 16.98 -9.10
N ILE A 24 -28.26 16.03 -8.71
CA ILE A 24 -26.99 16.30 -8.04
C ILE A 24 -26.09 17.14 -8.96
N SER A 25 -26.02 16.82 -10.25
CA SER A 25 -25.24 17.61 -11.23
C SER A 25 -25.69 19.08 -11.29
N GLY A 26 -27.00 19.33 -11.32
CA GLY A 26 -27.54 20.69 -11.30
C GLY A 26 -27.27 21.43 -9.98
N PHE A 27 -27.44 20.73 -8.85
CA PHE A 27 -27.15 21.25 -7.52
C PHE A 27 -25.66 21.60 -7.36
N LEU A 28 -24.77 20.70 -7.75
CA LEU A 28 -23.31 20.87 -7.68
C LEU A 28 -22.83 22.03 -8.55
N LYS A 29 -23.37 22.18 -9.77
CA LYS A 29 -23.03 23.31 -10.64
C LYS A 29 -23.20 24.66 -9.93
N LYS A 30 -24.33 24.85 -9.23
CA LYS A 30 -24.60 26.09 -8.48
C LYS A 30 -23.78 26.19 -7.20
N ALA A 31 -23.66 25.09 -6.44
CA ALA A 31 -22.93 25.08 -5.17
C ALA A 31 -21.43 25.35 -5.35
N LEU A 32 -20.79 24.67 -6.31
CA LEU A 32 -19.37 24.86 -6.62
C LEU A 32 -19.12 26.27 -7.20
N ALA A 33 -20.01 26.79 -8.06
CA ALA A 33 -19.90 28.17 -8.54
C ALA A 33 -20.03 29.23 -7.43
N ALA A 34 -20.69 28.88 -6.31
CA ALA A 34 -20.83 29.72 -5.13
C ALA A 34 -19.73 29.50 -4.07
N ASP A 35 -18.67 28.76 -4.39
CA ASP A 35 -17.54 28.41 -3.49
C ASP A 35 -17.96 27.60 -2.24
N TYR A 36 -18.91 26.67 -2.40
CA TYR A 36 -19.27 25.69 -1.37
C TYR A 36 -18.68 24.32 -1.68
N ASP A 37 -18.10 23.66 -0.67
CA ASP A 37 -17.87 22.22 -0.73
C ASP A 37 -19.20 21.48 -0.48
N VAL A 38 -19.41 20.35 -1.14
CA VAL A 38 -20.63 19.54 -0.98
C VAL A 38 -20.26 18.12 -0.54
N CYS A 39 -20.84 17.64 0.55
CA CYS A 39 -20.70 16.24 0.99
C CYS A 39 -22.02 15.51 0.77
N ILE A 40 -22.02 14.54 -0.14
CA ILE A 40 -23.16 13.71 -0.49
C ILE A 40 -23.04 12.41 0.30
N PHE A 41 -24.01 12.12 1.17
CA PHE A 41 -24.10 10.85 1.89
C PHE A 41 -25.10 9.97 1.15
N SER A 42 -24.61 8.87 0.56
CA SER A 42 -25.38 8.05 -0.36
C SER A 42 -25.45 6.59 0.05
N MET A 43 -26.65 6.02 0.01
CA MET A 43 -26.85 4.57 -0.06
C MET A 43 -26.58 4.06 -1.48
N TYR A 44 -26.32 2.76 -1.68
CA TYR A 44 -26.09 2.20 -3.02
C TYR A 44 -27.37 1.84 -3.76
N LEU A 45 -28.40 1.42 -3.02
CA LEU A 45 -29.70 1.08 -3.57
C LEU A 45 -30.79 1.86 -2.84
N LYS A 46 -31.83 2.23 -3.59
CA LYS A 46 -33.03 2.82 -2.99
C LYS A 46 -33.93 1.79 -2.31
N TYR A 47 -33.87 0.52 -2.76
CA TYR A 47 -34.66 -0.60 -2.23
C TYR A 47 -33.74 -1.70 -1.72
N GLN A 48 -34.13 -2.34 -0.62
CA GLN A 48 -33.45 -3.49 -0.04
C GLN A 48 -34.45 -4.61 0.23
N ASP A 49 -33.98 -5.85 0.10
CA ASP A 49 -34.83 -7.03 0.29
C ASP A 49 -34.94 -7.46 1.77
N THR A 50 -34.00 -7.00 2.63
CA THR A 50 -33.90 -7.38 4.04
C THR A 50 -33.69 -6.16 4.94
N GLN A 51 -34.27 -6.20 6.14
CA GLN A 51 -34.14 -5.13 7.14
C GLN A 51 -32.68 -4.95 7.58
N GLU A 52 -31.91 -6.02 7.63
CA GLU A 52 -30.49 -5.98 7.98
C GLU A 52 -29.69 -5.12 6.99
N ARG A 53 -29.94 -5.27 5.67
CA ARG A 53 -29.26 -4.47 4.65
C ARG A 53 -29.68 -3.01 4.67
N GLU A 54 -30.96 -2.74 4.95
CA GLU A 54 -31.46 -1.37 5.13
C GLU A 54 -30.70 -0.64 6.23
N LEU A 55 -30.48 -1.32 7.36
CA LEU A 55 -29.73 -0.79 8.49
C LEU A 55 -28.24 -0.58 8.16
N GLY A 56 -27.61 -1.51 7.46
CA GLY A 56 -26.22 -1.39 7.01
C GLY A 56 -25.99 -0.23 6.05
N GLU A 57 -26.86 -0.06 5.04
CA GLU A 57 -26.73 1.03 4.06
C GLU A 57 -27.00 2.39 4.66
N SER A 58 -28.13 2.54 5.37
CA SER A 58 -28.56 3.83 5.91
C SER A 58 -27.63 4.36 7.01
N ASN A 59 -26.79 3.49 7.60
CA ASN A 59 -25.78 3.89 8.58
C ASN A 59 -24.85 4.99 8.06
N ILE A 60 -24.60 5.09 6.75
CA ILE A 60 -23.79 6.16 6.16
C ILE A 60 -24.27 7.57 6.55
N PHE A 61 -25.58 7.75 6.75
CA PHE A 61 -26.13 9.04 7.13
C PHE A 61 -25.63 9.49 8.51
N SER A 62 -25.27 8.57 9.41
CA SER A 62 -24.73 8.89 10.74
C SER A 62 -23.33 9.49 10.74
N LEU A 63 -22.61 9.43 9.61
CA LEU A 63 -21.27 10.00 9.49
C LEU A 63 -21.27 11.53 9.52
N MET A 64 -22.34 12.16 9.05
CA MET A 64 -22.45 13.62 8.98
C MET A 64 -22.26 14.26 10.36
N ASN A 65 -21.28 15.15 10.49
CA ASN A 65 -21.08 15.97 11.69
C ASN A 65 -21.84 17.30 11.57
N PRO A 66 -22.91 17.53 12.36
CA PRO A 66 -23.77 18.71 12.24
C PRO A 66 -23.04 20.05 12.36
N SER A 67 -21.98 20.11 13.18
CA SER A 67 -21.20 21.34 13.41
C SER A 67 -20.40 21.83 12.19
N LYS A 68 -20.23 20.99 11.16
CA LYS A 68 -19.35 21.23 10.01
C LYS A 68 -20.09 21.72 8.75
N PHE A 69 -21.42 21.74 8.75
CA PHE A 69 -22.24 22.01 7.56
C PHE A 69 -23.15 23.20 7.75
N ASP A 70 -23.30 24.02 6.72
CA ASP A 70 -24.10 25.24 6.73
C ASP A 70 -25.56 25.01 6.35
N GLY A 71 -25.86 23.98 5.56
CA GLY A 71 -27.21 23.62 5.15
C GLY A 71 -27.31 22.19 4.65
N VAL A 72 -28.54 21.66 4.61
CA VAL A 72 -28.81 20.25 4.28
C VAL A 72 -29.91 20.12 3.22
N ILE A 73 -29.70 19.20 2.28
CA ILE A 73 -30.68 18.72 1.32
C ILE A 73 -30.97 17.23 1.60
N ILE A 74 -32.24 16.84 1.57
CA ILE A 74 -32.65 15.43 1.72
C ILE A 74 -33.50 15.03 0.51
N LEU A 75 -33.00 14.13 -0.34
CA LEU A 75 -33.79 13.49 -1.41
C LEU A 75 -34.63 12.37 -0.82
N LYS A 76 -35.63 12.75 -0.02
CA LYS A 76 -36.40 11.80 0.80
C LYS A 76 -37.12 10.74 -0.03
N ASP A 77 -37.58 11.08 -1.23
CA ASP A 77 -38.21 10.08 -2.12
C ASP A 77 -37.23 9.01 -2.63
N SER A 78 -35.93 9.29 -2.64
CA SER A 78 -34.92 8.29 -3.02
C SER A 78 -34.54 7.34 -1.88
N ILE A 79 -34.85 7.71 -0.63
CA ILE A 79 -34.55 6.91 0.58
C ILE A 79 -35.79 6.09 0.92
N GLN A 80 -35.96 4.94 0.25
CA GLN A 80 -37.17 4.12 0.37
C GLN A 80 -37.05 2.98 1.38
N SER A 81 -35.89 2.80 2.03
CA SER A 81 -35.75 1.89 3.17
C SER A 81 -36.67 2.27 4.32
N GLU A 82 -37.30 1.28 4.93
CA GLU A 82 -38.36 1.49 5.93
C GLU A 82 -37.84 2.27 7.14
N GLY A 83 -38.43 3.44 7.43
CA GLY A 83 -38.11 4.28 8.59
C GLY A 83 -36.76 5.02 8.53
N ALA A 84 -35.92 4.79 7.50
CA ALA A 84 -34.58 5.39 7.41
C ALA A 84 -34.64 6.91 7.20
N ALA A 85 -35.54 7.37 6.33
CA ALA A 85 -35.76 8.79 6.07
C ALA A 85 -36.30 9.53 7.31
N GLU A 86 -37.27 8.92 8.01
CA GLU A 86 -37.87 9.48 9.23
C GLU A 86 -36.84 9.55 10.37
N THR A 87 -35.98 8.52 10.51
CA THR A 87 -34.89 8.50 11.49
C THR A 87 -33.87 9.60 11.22
N LEU A 88 -33.51 9.80 9.95
CA LEU A 88 -32.63 10.90 9.53
C LEU A 88 -33.23 12.27 9.87
N GLU A 89 -34.51 12.49 9.51
CA GLU A 89 -35.18 13.76 9.76
C GLU A 89 -35.27 14.08 11.26
N ASN A 90 -35.66 13.09 12.08
CA ASN A 90 -35.74 13.25 13.53
C ASN A 90 -34.37 13.59 14.14
N ARG A 91 -33.31 12.88 13.73
CA ARG A 91 -31.96 13.16 14.22
C ARG A 91 -31.50 14.57 13.83
N LEU A 92 -31.75 15.01 12.59
CA LEU A 92 -31.37 16.35 12.15
C LEU A 92 -32.16 17.43 12.89
N LYS A 93 -33.44 17.21 13.19
CA LYS A 93 -34.23 18.15 14.00
C LYS A 93 -33.63 18.39 15.40
N GLU A 94 -33.04 17.36 15.99
CA GLU A 94 -32.43 17.44 17.32
C GLU A 94 -30.99 17.98 17.30
N THR A 95 -30.25 17.75 16.20
CA THR A 95 -28.80 17.95 16.17
C THR A 95 -28.32 19.07 15.23
N PHE A 96 -29.20 19.62 14.38
CA PHE A 96 -28.84 20.61 13.36
C PHE A 96 -29.79 21.81 13.38
N ASP A 97 -29.21 23.02 13.48
CA ASP A 97 -29.94 24.28 13.71
C ASP A 97 -30.02 25.18 12.45
N ARG A 98 -29.46 24.75 11.33
CA ARG A 98 -29.42 25.51 10.07
C ARG A 98 -30.46 24.98 9.07
N PRO A 99 -30.72 25.66 7.94
CA PRO A 99 -31.78 25.26 7.02
C PRO A 99 -31.62 23.84 6.46
N ILE A 100 -32.73 23.10 6.50
CA ILE A 100 -32.90 21.77 5.92
C ILE A 100 -34.03 21.87 4.90
N VAL A 101 -33.84 21.30 3.71
CA VAL A 101 -34.86 21.26 2.65
C VAL A 101 -35.02 19.83 2.16
N VAL A 102 -36.28 19.38 2.08
CA VAL A 102 -36.66 18.04 1.64
C VAL A 102 -37.15 18.07 0.20
N ILE A 103 -36.72 17.08 -0.59
CA ILE A 103 -36.92 17.02 -2.04
C ILE A 103 -37.82 15.83 -2.40
N GLU A 104 -38.78 16.06 -3.28
CA GLU A 104 -39.77 15.12 -3.87
C GLU A 104 -40.77 14.45 -2.91
N LYS A 105 -40.59 14.53 -1.59
CA LYS A 105 -41.53 13.94 -0.63
C LYS A 105 -41.83 14.89 0.52
N GLU A 106 -43.04 14.84 1.06
CA GLU A 106 -43.44 15.70 2.17
C GLU A 106 -42.75 15.30 3.48
N SER A 107 -42.41 16.30 4.29
CA SER A 107 -41.91 16.18 5.65
C SER A 107 -42.78 17.01 6.58
N ASP A 108 -43.16 16.41 7.72
CA ASP A 108 -43.85 17.11 8.81
C ASP A 108 -42.90 18.04 9.59
N LEU A 109 -41.58 17.89 9.38
CA LEU A 109 -40.54 18.56 10.14
C LEU A 109 -39.89 19.71 9.37
N PHE A 110 -39.77 19.58 8.04
CA PHE A 110 -38.98 20.50 7.22
C PHE A 110 -39.70 20.95 5.95
N PRO A 111 -39.38 22.14 5.41
CA PRO A 111 -39.88 22.59 4.12
C PRO A 111 -39.58 21.58 3.02
N SER A 112 -40.61 21.19 2.27
CA SER A 112 -40.50 20.23 1.18
C SER A 112 -40.80 20.90 -0.17
N ILE A 113 -40.03 20.57 -1.20
CA ILE A 113 -40.26 20.98 -2.59
C ILE A 113 -40.36 19.74 -3.49
N CYS A 114 -41.30 19.74 -4.43
CA CYS A 114 -41.54 18.63 -5.36
C CYS A 114 -41.61 19.17 -6.79
N THR A 115 -41.29 18.31 -7.76
CA THR A 115 -41.55 18.60 -9.17
C THR A 115 -43.04 18.49 -9.49
N ASP A 116 -43.47 19.20 -10.54
CA ASP A 116 -44.86 19.20 -11.01
C ASP A 116 -45.12 17.95 -11.86
N GLY A 117 -45.75 16.93 -11.24
CA GLY A 117 -46.20 15.75 -11.95
C GLY A 117 -47.57 15.90 -12.61
N TYR A 118 -48.34 16.92 -12.23
CA TYR A 118 -49.69 17.14 -12.73
C TYR A 118 -49.66 17.57 -14.20
N SER A 119 -48.88 18.61 -14.52
CA SER A 119 -48.84 19.17 -15.87
C SER A 119 -48.35 18.15 -16.89
N ALA A 120 -47.31 17.37 -16.57
CA ALA A 120 -46.75 16.37 -17.48
C ALA A 120 -47.72 15.22 -17.79
N VAL A 121 -48.38 14.66 -16.78
CA VAL A 121 -49.37 13.59 -17.03
C VAL A 121 -50.60 14.15 -17.76
N SER A 122 -51.05 15.36 -17.42
CA SER A 122 -52.15 16.00 -18.15
C SER A 122 -51.84 16.12 -19.64
N GLU A 123 -50.62 16.49 -20.02
CA GLU A 123 -50.21 16.59 -21.43
C GLU A 123 -50.10 15.23 -22.13
N LEU A 124 -49.58 14.20 -21.44
CA LEU A 124 -49.51 12.85 -22.01
C LEU A 124 -50.92 12.29 -22.30
N ILE A 125 -51.86 12.51 -21.38
CA ILE A 125 -53.26 12.09 -21.58
C ILE A 125 -53.93 12.93 -22.67
N ASP A 126 -53.71 14.25 -22.67
CA ASP A 126 -54.25 15.12 -23.72
C ASP A 126 -53.68 14.76 -25.10
N HIS A 127 -52.42 14.34 -25.19
CA HIS A 127 -51.81 13.82 -26.41
C HIS A 127 -52.49 12.53 -26.90
N LEU A 128 -52.73 11.56 -26.03
CA LEU A 128 -53.47 10.33 -26.38
C LEU A 128 -54.88 10.65 -26.91
N ILE A 129 -55.58 11.58 -26.27
CA ILE A 129 -56.95 11.95 -26.65
C ILE A 129 -56.98 12.75 -27.95
N THR A 130 -56.18 13.81 -28.05
CA THR A 130 -56.28 14.79 -29.14
C THR A 130 -55.53 14.36 -30.40
N THR A 131 -54.41 13.66 -30.25
CA THR A 131 -53.54 13.26 -31.37
C THR A 131 -53.92 11.87 -31.88
N HIS A 132 -54.18 10.93 -30.98
CA HIS A 132 -54.46 9.53 -31.33
C HIS A 132 -55.95 9.18 -31.27
N GLY A 133 -56.80 10.05 -30.71
CA GLY A 133 -58.24 9.81 -30.63
C GLY A 133 -58.65 8.75 -29.61
N CYS A 134 -57.76 8.39 -28.67
CA CYS A 134 -58.04 7.40 -27.63
C CYS A 134 -59.19 7.85 -26.72
N ARG A 135 -60.13 6.95 -26.42
CA ARG A 135 -61.32 7.23 -25.59
C ARG A 135 -61.40 6.34 -24.35
N ASP A 136 -60.92 5.09 -24.44
CA ASP A 136 -60.77 4.17 -23.31
C ASP A 136 -59.30 4.08 -22.91
N ILE A 137 -58.92 4.80 -21.86
CA ILE A 137 -57.53 4.88 -21.39
C ILE A 137 -57.45 4.29 -19.98
N SER A 138 -56.62 3.27 -19.80
CA SER A 138 -56.27 2.75 -18.48
C SER A 138 -55.16 3.57 -17.83
N PHE A 139 -55.18 3.70 -16.51
CA PHE A 139 -54.12 4.37 -15.76
C PHE A 139 -53.48 3.45 -14.71
N VAL A 140 -52.20 3.18 -14.87
CA VAL A 140 -51.38 2.42 -13.91
C VAL A 140 -50.69 3.41 -12.98
N SER A 141 -51.30 3.65 -11.83
CA SER A 141 -50.76 4.51 -10.77
C SER A 141 -49.68 3.79 -9.96
N GLY A 142 -48.90 4.53 -9.17
CA GLY A 142 -47.97 3.95 -8.19
C GLY A 142 -48.64 3.67 -6.85
N LYS A 143 -47.86 3.70 -5.76
CA LYS A 143 -48.35 3.39 -4.41
C LYS A 143 -49.50 4.34 -4.02
N LYS A 144 -50.64 3.79 -3.57
CA LYS A 144 -51.89 4.54 -3.30
C LYS A 144 -51.74 5.71 -2.32
N TRP A 145 -50.85 5.59 -1.35
CA TRP A 145 -50.60 6.63 -0.35
C TRP A 145 -49.64 7.73 -0.84
N HIS A 146 -48.90 7.51 -1.93
CA HIS A 146 -47.85 8.40 -2.42
C HIS A 146 -48.39 9.70 -3.04
N LYS A 147 -47.70 10.83 -2.82
CA LYS A 147 -48.13 12.14 -3.33
C LYS A 147 -48.13 12.18 -4.86
N HIS A 148 -47.03 11.78 -5.50
CA HIS A 148 -46.97 11.75 -6.97
C HIS A 148 -48.04 10.83 -7.56
N SER A 149 -48.35 9.69 -6.94
CA SER A 149 -49.46 8.82 -7.40
C SER A 149 -50.80 9.54 -7.35
N LYS A 150 -51.09 10.27 -6.27
CA LYS A 150 -52.33 11.05 -6.11
C LYS A 150 -52.42 12.19 -7.12
N GLU A 151 -51.32 12.91 -7.30
CA GLU A 151 -51.23 14.06 -8.22
C GLU A 151 -51.36 13.62 -9.68
N ARG A 152 -50.59 12.60 -10.09
CA ARG A 152 -50.63 12.03 -11.45
C ARG A 152 -52.00 11.39 -11.76
N LEU A 153 -52.59 10.67 -10.80
CA LEU A 153 -53.94 10.12 -10.96
C LEU A 153 -55.00 11.22 -11.07
N LYS A 154 -54.84 12.31 -10.31
CA LYS A 154 -55.72 13.48 -10.42
C LYS A 154 -55.59 14.13 -11.79
N ALA A 155 -54.38 14.31 -12.32
CA ALA A 155 -54.15 14.84 -13.66
C ALA A 155 -54.82 13.98 -14.75
N TYR A 156 -54.70 12.66 -14.65
CA TYR A 156 -55.41 11.72 -15.52
C TYR A 156 -56.94 11.91 -15.43
N ARG A 157 -57.51 11.93 -14.23
CA ARG A 157 -58.97 12.13 -14.03
C ARG A 157 -59.45 13.47 -14.58
N ASP A 158 -58.70 14.55 -14.32
CA ASP A 158 -59.06 15.90 -14.75
C ASP A 158 -58.93 16.05 -16.28
N ALA A 159 -57.93 15.43 -16.92
CA ALA A 159 -57.78 15.40 -18.38
C ALA A 159 -58.91 14.61 -19.06
N MET A 160 -59.22 13.40 -18.58
CA MET A 160 -60.34 12.59 -19.09
C MET A 160 -61.68 13.32 -18.96
N LYS A 161 -61.93 13.93 -17.78
CA LYS A 161 -63.14 14.71 -17.53
C LYS A 161 -63.24 15.94 -18.43
N SER A 162 -62.12 16.63 -18.67
CA SER A 162 -62.09 17.82 -19.55
C SER A 162 -62.38 17.47 -21.00
N ALA A 163 -62.04 16.25 -21.43
CA ALA A 163 -62.40 15.70 -22.74
C ALA A 163 -63.81 15.09 -22.81
N GLY A 164 -64.56 15.06 -21.70
CA GLY A 164 -65.89 14.46 -21.62
C GLY A 164 -65.90 12.93 -21.65
N LEU A 165 -64.82 12.29 -21.20
CA LEU A 165 -64.67 10.83 -21.10
C LEU A 165 -64.92 10.37 -19.65
N GLU A 166 -65.62 9.25 -19.47
CA GLU A 166 -65.84 8.65 -18.15
C GLU A 166 -64.64 7.80 -17.71
N VAL A 167 -64.28 7.88 -16.42
CA VAL A 167 -63.20 7.08 -15.84
C VAL A 167 -63.82 5.98 -14.98
N SER A 168 -63.70 4.72 -15.42
CA SER A 168 -64.06 3.57 -14.60
C SER A 168 -62.96 3.26 -13.58
N GLU A 169 -63.32 2.87 -12.36
CA GLU A 169 -62.36 2.42 -11.35
C GLU A 169 -61.66 1.11 -11.77
N ASP A 170 -62.28 0.29 -12.63
CA ASP A 170 -61.66 -0.94 -13.15
C ASP A 170 -60.49 -0.65 -14.11
N ARG A 171 -60.46 0.56 -14.68
CA ARG A 171 -59.38 1.08 -15.54
C ARG A 171 -58.26 1.74 -14.73
N ILE A 172 -58.33 1.74 -13.39
CA ILE A 172 -57.27 2.25 -12.51
C ILE A 172 -56.61 1.09 -11.77
N PHE A 173 -55.29 0.99 -11.90
CA PHE A 173 -54.48 0.02 -11.15
C PHE A 173 -53.49 0.76 -10.23
N TYR A 174 -53.29 0.24 -9.01
CA TYR A 174 -52.30 0.76 -8.08
C TYR A 174 -51.12 -0.21 -8.00
N GLY A 175 -49.99 0.22 -8.55
CA GLY A 175 -48.72 -0.49 -8.49
C GLY A 175 -47.78 0.08 -7.42
N ASP A 176 -46.50 -0.22 -7.58
CA ASP A 176 -45.40 0.14 -6.67
C ASP A 176 -44.27 0.95 -7.34
N PHE A 177 -44.49 1.41 -8.58
CA PHE A 177 -43.51 2.03 -9.47
C PHE A 177 -42.46 1.07 -10.03
N TRP A 178 -42.62 -0.24 -9.86
CA TRP A 178 -41.68 -1.24 -10.38
C TRP A 178 -42.27 -2.09 -11.50
N TYR A 179 -41.40 -2.70 -12.29
CA TYR A 179 -41.76 -3.45 -13.50
C TYR A 179 -42.85 -4.49 -13.25
N GLN A 180 -42.77 -5.21 -12.13
CA GLN A 180 -43.71 -6.27 -11.78
C GLN A 180 -45.15 -5.77 -11.67
N SER A 181 -45.38 -4.54 -11.22
CA SER A 181 -46.72 -3.94 -11.20
C SER A 181 -47.31 -3.78 -12.60
N GLY A 182 -46.48 -3.41 -13.58
CA GLY A 182 -46.87 -3.36 -14.99
C GLY A 182 -47.18 -4.73 -15.57
N GLU A 183 -46.35 -5.72 -15.25
CA GLU A 183 -46.55 -7.12 -15.67
C GLU A 183 -47.88 -7.68 -15.13
N ILE A 184 -48.15 -7.50 -13.84
CA ILE A 184 -49.39 -7.96 -13.18
C ILE A 184 -50.63 -7.32 -13.82
N TYR A 185 -50.56 -6.02 -14.15
CA TYR A 185 -51.70 -5.34 -14.76
C TYR A 185 -51.95 -5.80 -16.20
N ALA A 186 -50.90 -6.03 -16.98
CA ALA A 186 -51.01 -6.58 -18.32
C ALA A 186 -51.64 -7.99 -18.31
N GLU A 187 -51.19 -8.86 -17.40
CA GLU A 187 -51.80 -10.18 -17.16
C GLU A 187 -53.29 -10.07 -16.81
N LYS A 188 -53.66 -9.11 -15.95
CA LYS A 188 -55.06 -8.86 -15.59
C LYS A 188 -55.89 -8.48 -16.82
N LEU A 189 -55.39 -7.58 -17.68
CA LEU A 189 -56.09 -7.16 -18.91
C LEU A 189 -56.30 -8.33 -19.87
N LEU A 190 -55.34 -9.26 -19.96
CA LEU A 190 -55.41 -10.43 -20.83
C LEU A 190 -56.32 -11.54 -20.25
N ALA A 191 -56.38 -11.69 -18.93
CA ALA A 191 -57.16 -12.73 -18.26
C ALA A 191 -58.68 -12.50 -18.32
N GLU A 192 -59.13 -11.24 -18.36
CA GLU A 192 -60.55 -10.89 -18.19
C GLU A 192 -61.42 -11.12 -19.45
N ASN A 193 -60.86 -11.57 -20.59
CA ASN A 193 -61.59 -11.70 -21.88
C ASN A 193 -62.34 -10.42 -22.30
N ALA A 194 -62.01 -9.29 -21.68
CA ALA A 194 -62.55 -7.97 -21.96
C ALA A 194 -61.74 -7.32 -23.10
N PRO A 195 -62.35 -6.42 -23.89
CA PRO A 195 -61.60 -5.66 -24.88
C PRO A 195 -60.49 -4.84 -24.21
N LEU A 196 -59.31 -4.88 -24.82
CA LEU A 196 -58.18 -4.03 -24.43
C LEU A 196 -58.57 -2.55 -24.53
N PRO A 197 -58.08 -1.70 -23.61
CA PRO A 197 -58.25 -0.25 -23.74
C PRO A 197 -57.50 0.27 -24.98
N ASP A 198 -57.89 1.44 -25.49
CA ASP A 198 -57.19 2.11 -26.60
C ASP A 198 -55.74 2.46 -26.22
N ALA A 199 -55.54 2.81 -24.94
CA ALA A 199 -54.22 3.14 -24.41
C ALA A 199 -54.07 2.78 -22.93
N VAL A 200 -52.82 2.60 -22.49
CA VAL A 200 -52.44 2.52 -21.08
C VAL A 200 -51.44 3.62 -20.78
N ALA A 201 -51.78 4.49 -19.84
CA ALA A 201 -50.88 5.49 -19.29
C ALA A 201 -50.32 5.02 -17.94
N CYS A 202 -49.00 4.93 -17.85
CA CYS A 202 -48.31 4.51 -16.64
C CYS A 202 -47.74 5.72 -15.90
N ALA A 203 -47.81 5.69 -14.57
CA ALA A 203 -47.28 6.75 -13.73
C ALA A 203 -45.75 6.83 -13.73
N ASN A 204 -45.04 5.83 -14.27
CA ASN A 204 -43.61 5.88 -14.59
C ASN A 204 -43.25 4.89 -15.71
N ASP A 205 -42.05 5.02 -16.28
CA ASP A 205 -41.57 4.20 -17.39
C ASP A 205 -41.37 2.73 -17.00
N GLN A 206 -40.86 2.40 -15.80
CA GLN A 206 -40.60 1.01 -15.41
C GLN A 206 -41.88 0.15 -15.46
N MET A 207 -43.01 0.68 -15.00
CA MET A 207 -44.31 0.01 -15.13
C MET A 207 -44.75 -0.11 -16.59
N ALA A 208 -44.50 0.90 -17.43
CA ALA A 208 -44.80 0.84 -18.86
C ALA A 208 -43.96 -0.25 -19.57
N ILE A 209 -42.68 -0.38 -19.23
CA ILE A 209 -41.78 -1.40 -19.76
C ILE A 209 -42.26 -2.79 -19.37
N GLY A 210 -42.56 -3.01 -18.07
CA GLY A 210 -43.10 -4.29 -17.59
C GLY A 210 -44.40 -4.69 -18.28
N LEU A 211 -45.28 -3.72 -18.53
CA LEU A 211 -46.53 -3.91 -19.28
C LEU A 211 -46.27 -4.32 -20.74
N CYS A 212 -45.41 -3.58 -21.44
CA CYS A 212 -45.04 -3.86 -22.84
C CYS A 212 -44.37 -5.24 -23.01
N LYS A 213 -43.57 -5.67 -22.02
CA LYS A 213 -42.94 -7.00 -22.02
C LYS A 213 -43.98 -8.12 -22.06
N VAL A 214 -45.03 -8.04 -21.23
CA VAL A 214 -46.10 -9.06 -21.20
C VAL A 214 -46.96 -9.01 -22.46
N PHE A 215 -47.28 -7.81 -22.97
CA PHE A 215 -47.99 -7.65 -24.24
C PHE A 215 -47.24 -8.29 -25.42
N SER A 216 -45.95 -8.00 -25.54
CA SER A 216 -45.09 -8.59 -26.56
C SER A 216 -45.03 -10.12 -26.46
N ALA A 217 -44.92 -10.66 -25.24
CA ALA A 217 -44.93 -12.11 -25.00
C ALA A 217 -46.25 -12.80 -25.43
N HIS A 218 -47.36 -12.07 -25.44
CA HIS A 218 -48.69 -12.55 -25.86
C HIS A 218 -49.08 -12.12 -27.28
N GLY A 219 -48.14 -11.54 -28.04
CA GLY A 219 -48.37 -11.12 -29.43
C GLY A 219 -49.23 -9.86 -29.61
N ILE A 220 -49.44 -9.09 -28.54
CA ILE A 220 -50.08 -7.76 -28.60
C ILE A 220 -49.02 -6.74 -29.00
N ARG A 221 -49.28 -5.98 -30.07
CA ARG A 221 -48.32 -5.02 -30.62
C ARG A 221 -48.53 -3.63 -30.02
N VAL A 222 -47.44 -3.02 -29.59
CA VAL A 222 -47.40 -1.63 -29.14
C VAL A 222 -46.62 -0.85 -30.21
N PRO A 223 -47.25 0.13 -30.90
CA PRO A 223 -48.51 0.80 -30.58
C PRO A 223 -49.77 0.26 -31.32
N GLU A 224 -49.65 -0.66 -32.29
CA GLU A 224 -50.74 -0.93 -33.26
C GLU A 224 -52.03 -1.50 -32.65
N ASP A 225 -51.90 -2.34 -31.63
CA ASP A 225 -53.05 -2.94 -30.94
C ASP A 225 -53.41 -2.15 -29.66
N ILE A 226 -52.44 -1.46 -29.05
CA ILE A 226 -52.60 -0.66 -27.84
C ILE A 226 -51.48 0.37 -27.70
N ALA A 227 -51.84 1.63 -27.46
CA ALA A 227 -50.87 2.68 -27.19
C ALA A 227 -50.40 2.64 -25.72
N VAL A 228 -49.12 2.92 -25.47
CA VAL A 228 -48.56 2.99 -24.12
C VAL A 228 -47.80 4.29 -23.94
N VAL A 229 -48.05 5.00 -22.85
CA VAL A 229 -47.25 6.16 -22.44
C VAL A 229 -46.70 5.97 -21.03
N GLY A 230 -45.46 6.42 -20.83
CA GLY A 230 -44.78 6.42 -19.54
C GLY A 230 -44.64 7.82 -18.95
N TYR A 231 -43.81 7.91 -17.92
CA TYR A 231 -43.43 9.15 -17.25
C TYR A 231 -42.00 8.93 -16.68
N ASP A 232 -41.14 9.96 -16.69
CA ASP A 232 -39.69 9.98 -16.32
C ASP A 232 -38.76 10.09 -17.53
N SER A 233 -39.14 9.52 -18.67
CA SER A 233 -38.32 9.40 -19.88
C SER A 233 -36.95 8.77 -19.63
N THR A 234 -36.90 7.71 -18.84
CA THR A 234 -35.72 6.93 -18.51
C THR A 234 -34.95 6.47 -19.75
N TYR A 235 -33.63 6.31 -19.64
CA TYR A 235 -32.80 5.76 -20.72
C TYR A 235 -33.32 4.43 -21.26
N GLU A 236 -33.76 3.53 -20.37
CA GLU A 236 -34.30 2.23 -20.73
C GLU A 236 -35.60 2.35 -21.53
N GLY A 237 -36.49 3.27 -21.15
CA GLY A 237 -37.69 3.58 -21.93
C GLY A 237 -37.39 4.17 -23.31
N ARG A 238 -36.38 5.05 -23.40
CA ARG A 238 -35.95 5.66 -24.68
C ARG A 238 -35.28 4.67 -25.64
N THR A 239 -34.64 3.63 -25.10
CA THR A 239 -33.89 2.61 -25.86
C THR A 239 -34.60 1.27 -26.00
N SER A 240 -35.84 1.18 -25.50
CA SER A 240 -36.70 0.01 -25.65
C SER A 240 -36.96 -0.31 -27.14
N PRO A 241 -37.28 -1.58 -27.50
CA PRO A 241 -37.52 -1.99 -28.89
C PRO A 241 -38.57 -1.14 -29.64
N CYS A 242 -39.51 -0.60 -28.89
CA CYS A 242 -40.40 0.49 -29.28
C CYS A 242 -40.17 1.61 -28.26
N SER A 243 -39.67 2.78 -28.69
CA SER A 243 -39.28 3.85 -27.76
C SER A 243 -40.51 4.39 -27.03
N LEU A 244 -40.44 4.52 -25.70
CA LEU A 244 -41.58 4.98 -24.91
C LEU A 244 -41.82 6.49 -25.09
N THR A 245 -43.05 6.86 -25.47
CA THR A 245 -43.55 8.24 -25.32
C THR A 245 -43.72 8.55 -23.83
N SER A 246 -43.02 9.56 -23.35
CA SER A 246 -42.89 9.84 -21.93
C SER A 246 -42.62 11.33 -21.67
N SER A 247 -42.67 11.77 -20.41
CA SER A 247 -42.35 13.15 -20.02
C SER A 247 -41.05 13.21 -19.22
N VAL A 248 -40.18 14.17 -19.54
CA VAL A 248 -38.89 14.35 -18.90
C VAL A 248 -39.09 15.09 -17.59
N ILE A 249 -38.64 14.50 -16.49
CA ILE A 249 -38.51 15.26 -15.24
C ILE A 249 -37.30 16.19 -15.38
N PRO A 250 -37.45 17.52 -15.19
CA PRO A 250 -36.35 18.48 -15.28
C PRO A 250 -35.47 18.44 -14.02
N ALA A 251 -34.88 17.28 -13.75
CA ALA A 251 -34.12 17.01 -12.52
C ALA A 251 -32.92 17.95 -12.36
N TYR A 252 -32.22 18.25 -13.46
CA TYR A 252 -31.04 19.12 -13.45
C TYR A 252 -31.40 20.56 -13.05
N GLU A 253 -32.40 21.14 -13.70
CA GLU A 253 -32.91 22.47 -13.40
C GLU A 253 -33.53 22.54 -12.01
N PHE A 254 -34.15 21.44 -11.55
CA PHE A 254 -34.68 21.32 -10.21
C PHE A 254 -33.57 21.28 -9.14
N GLY A 255 -32.44 20.64 -9.42
CA GLY A 255 -31.23 20.69 -8.59
C GLY A 255 -30.67 22.10 -8.45
N GLU A 256 -30.61 22.86 -9.56
CA GLU A 256 -30.23 24.28 -9.52
C GLU A 256 -31.18 25.10 -8.64
N TYR A 257 -32.49 24.89 -8.82
CA TYR A 257 -33.52 25.56 -8.03
C TYR A 257 -33.45 25.18 -6.54
N ALA A 258 -33.16 23.91 -6.20
CA ALA A 258 -33.06 23.46 -4.82
C ALA A 258 -31.90 24.15 -4.08
N PHE A 259 -30.78 24.40 -4.76
CA PHE A 259 -29.69 25.22 -4.22
C PHE A 259 -30.16 26.66 -3.96
N ASP A 260 -30.79 27.31 -4.94
CA ASP A 260 -31.27 28.68 -4.81
C ASP A 260 -32.35 28.80 -3.69
N PHE A 261 -33.20 27.78 -3.53
CA PHE A 261 -34.18 27.68 -2.46
C PHE A 261 -33.50 27.61 -1.08
N LEU A 262 -32.49 26.74 -0.92
CA LEU A 262 -31.72 26.60 0.31
C LEU A 262 -31.01 27.91 0.68
N MET A 263 -30.37 28.57 -0.29
CA MET A 263 -29.69 29.85 -0.07
C MET A 263 -30.66 30.96 0.34
N LYS A 264 -31.86 31.03 -0.27
CA LYS A 264 -32.90 31.98 0.15
C LYS A 264 -33.37 31.69 1.58
N LYS A 265 -33.51 30.41 1.96
CA LYS A 265 -33.86 30.01 3.33
C LYS A 265 -32.77 30.35 4.36
N MET A 266 -31.49 30.22 4.02
CA MET A 266 -30.37 30.70 4.86
C MET A 266 -30.40 32.20 5.12
N GLN A 267 -31.10 32.97 4.28
CA GLN A 267 -31.28 34.41 4.41
C GLN A 267 -32.64 34.78 5.01
N ASP A 268 -33.37 33.82 5.59
CA ASP A 268 -34.75 33.98 6.10
C ASP A 268 -35.75 34.55 5.08
N LYS A 269 -35.53 34.29 3.77
CA LYS A 269 -36.43 34.70 2.69
C LYS A 269 -37.41 33.58 2.31
N THR A 270 -38.56 33.98 1.77
CA THR A 270 -39.54 33.04 1.19
C THR A 270 -39.20 32.79 -0.28
N PRO A 271 -38.84 31.55 -0.67
CA PRO A 271 -38.52 31.24 -2.06
C PRO A 271 -39.78 31.16 -2.94
N ASP A 272 -39.65 31.52 -4.21
CA ASP A 272 -40.70 31.35 -5.23
C ASP A 272 -40.92 29.87 -5.53
N SER A 273 -42.11 29.47 -5.99
CA SER A 273 -42.37 28.10 -6.42
C SER A 273 -41.61 27.75 -7.70
N PHE A 274 -41.18 26.50 -7.85
CA PHE A 274 -40.63 25.98 -9.09
C PHE A 274 -41.71 26.02 -10.20
N LYS A 275 -41.39 26.60 -11.36
CA LYS A 275 -42.36 26.87 -12.46
C LYS A 275 -41.86 26.41 -13.84
N LEU A 276 -40.95 25.43 -13.88
CA LEU A 276 -40.49 24.91 -15.17
C LEU A 276 -41.48 23.88 -15.69
N LYS A 277 -41.94 24.06 -16.92
CA LYS A 277 -42.87 23.14 -17.58
C LYS A 277 -42.08 21.89 -18.04
N PRO A 278 -42.48 20.66 -17.66
CA PRO A 278 -41.84 19.44 -18.13
C PRO A 278 -41.97 19.31 -19.65
N GLN A 279 -40.96 18.71 -20.30
CA GLN A 279 -40.97 18.47 -21.74
C GLN A 279 -41.44 17.04 -22.03
N MET A 280 -42.46 16.89 -22.88
CA MET A 280 -42.85 15.59 -23.43
C MET A 280 -41.88 15.16 -24.55
N LEU A 281 -41.37 13.93 -24.47
CA LEU A 281 -40.61 13.28 -25.54
C LEU A 281 -41.51 12.25 -26.23
N ILE A 282 -41.67 12.43 -27.54
CA ILE A 282 -42.54 11.58 -28.36
C ILE A 282 -41.68 10.43 -28.90
N GLY A 283 -41.96 9.23 -28.42
CA GLY A 283 -41.43 7.96 -28.93
C GLY A 283 -42.41 7.28 -29.87
N GLU A 284 -42.20 5.98 -30.10
CA GLU A 284 -42.99 5.15 -31.00
C GLU A 284 -44.18 4.48 -30.28
N SER A 285 -44.14 4.35 -28.96
CA SER A 285 -45.13 3.57 -28.19
C SER A 285 -46.55 4.16 -28.16
N CYS A 286 -46.74 5.41 -28.57
CA CYS A 286 -48.06 6.01 -28.75
C CYS A 286 -48.57 5.94 -30.20
N GLY A 287 -47.74 5.56 -31.19
CA GLY A 287 -48.09 5.59 -32.61
C GLY A 287 -47.52 6.76 -33.40
N CYS A 288 -46.78 7.67 -32.76
CA CYS A 288 -46.07 8.75 -33.44
C CYS A 288 -44.72 8.26 -34.03
N HIS A 289 -44.14 9.04 -34.95
CA HIS A 289 -42.79 8.81 -35.44
C HIS A 289 -41.77 9.66 -34.66
N ASN A 290 -40.56 9.12 -34.46
CA ASN A 290 -39.43 9.62 -33.64
C ASN A 290 -38.96 11.06 -33.97
N GLU A 291 -39.79 12.09 -33.76
CA GLU A 291 -39.48 13.49 -34.14
C GLU A 291 -38.64 14.24 -33.09
N THR A 292 -38.63 13.79 -31.83
CA THR A 292 -37.96 14.52 -30.71
C THR A 292 -37.00 13.66 -29.88
N MET A 293 -36.88 12.36 -30.15
CA MET A 293 -35.99 11.46 -29.42
C MET A 293 -34.51 11.61 -29.84
N PRO A 294 -33.56 11.78 -28.90
CA PRO A 294 -32.13 11.80 -29.22
C PRO A 294 -31.65 10.43 -29.76
N GLN A 295 -31.03 10.41 -30.94
CA GLN A 295 -30.35 9.21 -31.45
C GLN A 295 -28.99 9.03 -30.76
N TYR A 296 -28.85 8.00 -29.92
CA TYR A 296 -27.57 7.65 -29.31
C TYR A 296 -26.78 6.70 -30.22
N GLN A 297 -25.80 7.22 -30.96
CA GLN A 297 -24.68 6.42 -31.47
C GLN A 297 -23.51 6.55 -30.50
N ILE A 298 -23.27 5.55 -29.67
CA ILE A 298 -22.03 5.47 -28.89
C ILE A 298 -20.89 5.16 -29.88
N ARG A 299 -20.21 6.21 -30.36
CA ARG A 299 -18.90 6.08 -31.01
C ARG A 299 -17.84 6.30 -29.95
N ARG A 300 -17.05 5.26 -29.67
CA ARG A 300 -15.84 5.36 -28.81
C ARG A 300 -14.92 6.43 -29.42
N SER A 301 -14.50 7.40 -28.60
CA SER A 301 -13.63 8.50 -29.04
C SER A 301 -12.18 8.05 -29.28
N GLU A 302 -11.78 6.93 -28.69
CA GLU A 302 -10.40 6.40 -28.73
C GLU A 302 -10.40 4.86 -28.78
N TRP A 303 -9.33 4.29 -29.34
CA TRP A 303 -9.08 2.85 -29.37
C TRP A 303 -8.25 2.45 -28.13
N GLY A 304 -8.90 1.94 -27.08
CA GLY A 304 -8.25 1.45 -25.86
C GLY A 304 -9.03 0.29 -25.23
N THR A 305 -8.33 -0.75 -24.75
CA THR A 305 -8.96 -1.92 -24.12
C THR A 305 -9.51 -1.62 -22.73
N ASP A 306 -8.91 -0.66 -22.04
CA ASP A 306 -9.37 -0.06 -20.78
C ASP A 306 -10.67 0.74 -20.97
N ILE A 307 -10.97 1.19 -22.19
CA ILE A 307 -12.20 1.93 -22.59
C ILE A 307 -13.33 0.96 -22.98
N SER A 308 -13.03 -0.33 -23.18
CA SER A 308 -14.04 -1.35 -23.47
C SER A 308 -14.75 -1.78 -22.18
N GLU A 309 -16.08 -1.70 -22.15
CA GLU A 309 -16.90 -2.27 -21.06
C GLU A 309 -16.59 -3.76 -20.84
N GLU A 310 -16.35 -4.52 -21.92
CA GLU A 310 -15.94 -5.93 -21.84
C GLU A 310 -14.59 -6.14 -21.13
N GLY A 311 -13.67 -5.16 -21.23
CA GLY A 311 -12.39 -5.21 -20.53
C GLY A 311 -12.56 -4.96 -19.03
N PHE A 312 -13.48 -4.07 -18.65
CA PHE A 312 -13.79 -3.77 -17.25
C PHE A 312 -14.36 -5.00 -16.53
N ASP A 313 -15.38 -5.66 -17.11
CA ASP A 313 -16.01 -6.83 -16.49
C ASP A 313 -15.01 -7.98 -16.30
N SER A 314 -14.09 -8.19 -17.24
CA SER A 314 -13.03 -9.20 -17.11
C SER A 314 -12.05 -8.88 -15.98
N ILE A 315 -11.62 -7.63 -15.83
CA ILE A 315 -10.69 -7.25 -14.76
C ILE A 315 -11.40 -7.22 -13.40
N PHE A 316 -12.69 -6.85 -13.34
CA PHE A 316 -13.51 -6.93 -12.13
C PHE A 316 -13.59 -8.36 -11.59
N ASN A 317 -13.80 -9.37 -12.44
CA ASN A 317 -13.79 -10.77 -12.01
C ASN A 317 -12.45 -11.19 -11.38
N ASN A 318 -11.32 -10.70 -11.92
CA ASN A 318 -10.00 -10.95 -11.35
C ASN A 318 -9.82 -10.29 -9.97
N MET A 319 -10.45 -9.14 -9.73
CA MET A 319 -10.42 -8.48 -8.43
C MET A 319 -11.14 -9.33 -7.39
N ASP A 320 -12.36 -9.81 -7.68
CA ASP A 320 -13.11 -10.68 -6.77
C ASP A 320 -12.32 -11.94 -6.39
N GLU A 321 -11.76 -12.64 -7.39
CA GLU A 321 -10.90 -13.81 -7.14
C GLU A 321 -9.72 -13.46 -6.24
N ASN A 322 -9.04 -12.36 -6.51
CA ASN A 322 -7.89 -11.95 -5.71
C ASN A 322 -8.30 -11.57 -4.28
N LEU A 323 -9.41 -10.85 -4.08
CA LEU A 323 -9.89 -10.48 -2.73
C LEU A 323 -10.23 -11.71 -1.88
N ILE A 324 -10.84 -12.74 -2.48
CA ILE A 324 -11.21 -13.99 -1.79
C ILE A 324 -9.99 -14.72 -1.24
N THR A 325 -8.85 -14.61 -1.92
CA THR A 325 -7.63 -15.34 -1.55
C THR A 325 -6.83 -14.68 -0.42
N GLN A 326 -7.22 -13.52 0.08
CA GLN A 326 -6.43 -12.80 1.09
C GLN A 326 -6.64 -13.36 2.50
N SER A 327 -5.56 -13.36 3.28
CA SER A 327 -5.51 -13.95 4.63
C SER A 327 -5.24 -12.94 5.73
N SER A 328 -4.89 -11.71 5.37
CA SER A 328 -4.68 -10.60 6.29
C SER A 328 -5.35 -9.31 5.80
N LEU A 329 -5.62 -8.40 6.74
CA LEU A 329 -6.24 -7.12 6.44
C LEU A 329 -5.33 -6.22 5.59
N ILE A 330 -4.01 -6.27 5.79
CA ILE A 330 -3.06 -5.46 5.01
C ILE A 330 -2.97 -5.93 3.55
N GLU A 331 -2.91 -7.25 3.31
CA GLU A 331 -2.95 -7.82 1.96
C GLU A 331 -4.27 -7.48 1.25
N TYR A 332 -5.38 -7.52 2.00
CA TYR A 332 -6.69 -7.15 1.51
C TYR A 332 -6.74 -5.70 1.05
N ILE A 333 -6.32 -4.76 1.92
CA ILE A 333 -6.25 -3.32 1.61
C ILE A 333 -5.34 -3.07 0.40
N SER A 334 -4.19 -3.71 0.35
CA SER A 334 -3.23 -3.62 -0.77
C SER A 334 -3.85 -4.09 -2.09
N THR A 335 -4.62 -5.18 -2.03
CA THR A 335 -5.34 -5.71 -3.20
C THR A 335 -6.39 -4.71 -3.67
N VAL A 336 -7.23 -4.18 -2.77
CA VAL A 336 -8.23 -3.14 -3.10
C VAL A 336 -7.56 -1.92 -3.73
N TYR A 337 -6.47 -1.43 -3.16
CA TYR A 337 -5.69 -0.31 -3.68
C TYR A 337 -5.20 -0.56 -5.12
N SER A 338 -4.67 -1.76 -5.40
CA SER A 338 -4.15 -2.11 -6.73
C SER A 338 -5.22 -2.10 -7.83
N TYR A 339 -6.51 -2.12 -7.46
CA TYR A 339 -7.65 -2.03 -8.36
C TYR A 339 -8.35 -0.66 -8.36
N ALA A 340 -7.93 0.29 -7.51
CA ALA A 340 -8.57 1.62 -7.42
C ALA A 340 -8.48 2.42 -8.72
N TYR A 341 -7.48 2.16 -9.58
CA TYR A 341 -7.34 2.78 -10.90
C TYR A 341 -8.53 2.51 -11.84
N GLN A 342 -9.34 1.48 -11.54
CA GLN A 342 -10.54 1.15 -12.31
C GLN A 342 -11.67 2.16 -12.10
N LEU A 343 -11.61 2.97 -11.06
CA LEU A 343 -12.61 3.96 -10.70
C LEU A 343 -12.56 5.17 -11.65
N LYS A 344 -13.16 5.02 -12.84
CA LYS A 344 -13.24 6.09 -13.84
C LYS A 344 -14.10 7.26 -13.38
N GLY A 345 -13.70 8.47 -13.75
CA GLY A 345 -14.41 9.70 -13.36
C GLY A 345 -14.25 10.07 -11.89
N ILE A 346 -13.41 9.34 -11.14
CA ILE A 346 -13.10 9.59 -9.74
C ILE A 346 -11.64 10.07 -9.66
N SER A 347 -11.47 11.29 -9.16
CA SER A 347 -10.17 11.92 -8.96
C SER A 347 -9.49 11.50 -7.66
N GLU A 348 -10.28 11.14 -6.64
CA GLU A 348 -9.83 10.71 -5.32
C GLU A 348 -10.73 9.58 -4.79
N PHE A 349 -10.13 8.53 -4.26
CA PHE A 349 -10.82 7.44 -3.56
C PHE A 349 -10.18 7.24 -2.19
N HIS A 350 -11.02 7.21 -1.16
CA HIS A 350 -10.62 6.98 0.22
C HIS A 350 -11.40 5.79 0.76
N LEU A 351 -10.70 4.85 1.39
CA LEU A 351 -11.32 3.77 2.16
C LEU A 351 -11.00 3.99 3.64
N CYS A 352 -12.04 4.15 4.46
CA CYS A 352 -11.92 4.39 5.89
C CYS A 352 -12.59 3.23 6.63
N ILE A 353 -11.83 2.44 7.38
CA ILE A 353 -12.34 1.26 8.10
C ILE A 353 -12.37 1.52 9.61
N GLU A 354 -13.32 0.92 10.33
CA GLU A 354 -13.41 1.10 11.78
C GLU A 354 -12.18 0.46 12.48
N SER A 355 -11.59 1.19 13.43
CA SER A 355 -10.31 0.83 14.06
C SER A 355 -10.26 -0.55 14.74
N LYS A 356 -11.39 -1.06 15.23
CA LYS A 356 -11.51 -2.41 15.81
C LYS A 356 -11.20 -3.51 14.81
N TRP A 357 -11.37 -3.24 13.51
CA TRP A 357 -11.04 -4.21 12.46
C TRP A 357 -9.55 -4.51 12.36
N ARG A 358 -8.67 -3.69 12.97
CA ARG A 358 -7.24 -4.02 13.13
C ARG A 358 -7.03 -5.39 13.81
N ASN A 359 -7.97 -5.80 14.66
CA ASN A 359 -7.95 -7.08 15.40
C ASN A 359 -8.99 -8.09 14.88
N ILE A 360 -9.20 -8.17 13.57
CA ILE A 360 -10.26 -8.99 12.93
C ILE A 360 -10.31 -10.47 13.39
N GLY A 361 -9.20 -11.04 13.89
CA GLY A 361 -9.14 -12.41 14.42
C GLY A 361 -9.83 -12.66 15.77
N LEU A 362 -10.19 -11.63 16.54
CA LEU A 362 -10.80 -11.78 17.87
C LEU A 362 -12.34 -11.86 17.85
N GLY A 363 -12.95 -12.25 16.72
CA GLY A 363 -14.41 -12.27 16.57
C GLY A 363 -15.05 -10.89 16.65
N VAL A 364 -14.31 -9.86 16.21
CA VAL A 364 -14.76 -8.46 16.22
C VAL A 364 -16.07 -8.34 15.43
N ARG A 365 -17.06 -7.71 16.07
CA ARG A 365 -18.29 -7.26 15.41
C ARG A 365 -18.49 -5.78 15.65
N VAL A 366 -18.79 -5.05 14.59
CA VAL A 366 -19.11 -3.63 14.66
C VAL A 366 -20.54 -3.42 14.14
N PRO A 367 -21.52 -3.21 15.05
CA PRO A 367 -22.91 -2.99 14.64
C PRO A 367 -23.07 -1.61 13.96
N HIS A 368 -24.14 -1.46 13.18
CA HIS A 368 -24.54 -0.25 12.43
C HIS A 368 -25.02 0.93 13.31
N ASN A 369 -24.32 1.25 14.40
CA ASN A 369 -24.69 2.35 15.30
C ASN A 369 -23.73 3.54 15.23
N GLY A 370 -23.41 3.94 14.01
CA GLY A 370 -22.51 5.05 13.72
C GLY A 370 -21.03 4.69 13.70
N TYR A 371 -20.23 5.70 13.39
CA TYR A 371 -18.78 5.60 13.19
C TYR A 371 -18.05 6.22 14.38
N ARG A 372 -16.92 5.63 14.78
CA ARG A 372 -16.11 6.07 15.93
C ARG A 372 -14.69 6.40 15.50
N ASP A 373 -13.71 5.62 15.94
CA ASP A 373 -12.32 5.81 15.54
C ASP A 373 -12.07 5.00 14.27
N MET A 374 -11.55 5.69 13.26
CA MET A 374 -11.39 5.18 11.91
C MET A 374 -9.90 5.02 11.60
N ILE A 375 -9.57 4.05 10.77
CA ILE A 375 -8.28 3.90 10.08
C ILE A 375 -8.48 4.45 8.67
N HIS A 376 -7.61 5.37 8.24
CA HIS A 376 -7.55 5.82 6.84
C HIS A 376 -6.80 4.75 6.04
N ALA A 377 -7.52 3.68 5.66
CA ALA A 377 -6.91 2.49 5.08
C ALA A 377 -6.35 2.70 3.67
N ILE A 378 -7.06 3.46 2.84
CA ILE A 378 -6.63 3.79 1.48
C ILE A 378 -6.80 5.28 1.23
N ARG A 379 -5.78 5.88 0.63
CA ARG A 379 -5.82 7.19 -0.02
C ARG A 379 -5.31 7.01 -1.44
N TYR A 380 -6.18 7.18 -2.41
CA TYR A 380 -5.86 7.06 -3.83
C TYR A 380 -6.19 8.36 -4.54
N TYR A 381 -5.19 8.99 -5.14
CA TYR A 381 -5.33 10.13 -6.03
C TYR A 381 -5.00 9.69 -7.46
N SER A 382 -5.84 10.11 -8.40
CA SER A 382 -5.57 9.98 -9.83
C SER A 382 -4.29 10.71 -10.29
N SER A 383 -3.82 11.69 -9.52
CA SER A 383 -2.53 12.36 -9.72
C SER A 383 -1.34 11.53 -9.20
N HIS A 384 -1.58 10.42 -8.52
CA HIS A 384 -0.60 9.57 -7.85
C HIS A 384 0.25 10.27 -6.77
N LYS A 385 -0.15 11.45 -6.29
CA LYS A 385 0.56 12.16 -5.22
C LYS A 385 -0.06 11.83 -3.87
N ASN A 386 0.77 11.55 -2.85
CA ASN A 386 0.33 11.22 -1.49
C ASN A 386 -0.60 9.99 -1.41
N ASN A 387 -0.43 9.02 -2.31
CA ASN A 387 -1.14 7.76 -2.22
C ASN A 387 -0.69 6.96 -1.01
N MET A 388 -1.63 6.23 -0.41
CA MET A 388 -1.38 5.39 0.75
C MET A 388 -2.30 4.17 0.73
N ALA A 389 -1.76 3.05 1.19
CA ALA A 389 -2.53 1.86 1.55
C ALA A 389 -1.89 1.25 2.80
N GLY A 390 -2.59 1.22 3.92
CA GLY A 390 -1.99 0.83 5.19
C GLY A 390 -2.96 0.79 6.36
N LEU A 391 -2.44 0.52 7.56
CA LEU A 391 -3.24 0.45 8.79
C LEU A 391 -2.82 1.48 9.85
N GLU A 392 -1.81 2.30 9.57
CA GLU A 392 -1.15 3.14 10.58
C GLU A 392 -1.92 4.44 10.89
N GLU A 393 -2.48 5.10 9.87
CA GLU A 393 -3.17 6.36 10.06
C GLU A 393 -4.57 6.16 10.66
N THR A 394 -4.81 6.75 11.83
CA THR A 394 -6.12 6.75 12.50
C THR A 394 -6.63 8.16 12.75
N PHE A 395 -7.95 8.35 12.68
CA PHE A 395 -8.61 9.63 12.91
C PHE A 395 -10.01 9.44 13.50
N SER A 396 -10.60 10.52 14.06
CA SER A 396 -11.96 10.46 14.60
C SER A 396 -13.00 10.59 13.48
N ALA A 397 -14.05 9.76 13.48
CA ALA A 397 -15.16 9.88 12.53
C ALA A 397 -15.87 11.24 12.58
N LYS A 398 -15.72 12.02 13.67
CA LYS A 398 -16.20 13.41 13.73
C LYS A 398 -15.53 14.32 12.70
N GLU A 399 -14.34 13.96 12.21
CA GLU A 399 -13.66 14.68 11.13
C GLU A 399 -14.25 14.31 9.76
N MET A 400 -14.91 13.15 9.64
CA MET A 400 -15.46 12.55 8.42
C MET A 400 -14.42 12.14 7.37
N LEU A 401 -13.44 12.99 7.09
CA LEU A 401 -12.29 12.69 6.23
C LEU A 401 -11.23 13.77 6.50
N PRO A 402 -10.00 13.43 6.92
CA PRO A 402 -8.95 14.43 7.18
C PRO A 402 -8.67 15.32 5.97
N ASP A 403 -8.59 14.72 4.78
CA ASP A 403 -8.29 15.43 3.53
C ASP A 403 -9.36 16.43 3.08
N LEU A 404 -10.58 16.35 3.63
CA LEU A 404 -11.67 17.29 3.36
C LEU A 404 -11.31 18.73 3.78
N TYR A 405 -10.37 18.90 4.71
CA TYR A 405 -9.97 20.20 5.26
C TYR A 405 -8.65 20.73 4.70
N ASN A 406 -8.01 20.02 3.78
CA ASN A 406 -6.81 20.51 3.10
C ASN A 406 -7.14 21.78 2.30
N GLU A 407 -6.21 22.74 2.27
CA GLU A 407 -6.37 23.96 1.46
C GLU A 407 -6.43 23.59 -0.02
N ARG A 408 -7.45 24.07 -0.72
CA ARG A 408 -7.70 23.77 -2.14
C ARG A 408 -8.05 25.03 -2.92
N PRO A 409 -7.52 25.18 -4.16
CA PRO A 409 -7.78 26.36 -4.98
C PRO A 409 -9.24 26.45 -5.46
N SER A 410 -9.94 25.31 -5.56
CA SER A 410 -11.35 25.21 -5.97
C SER A 410 -12.19 24.43 -4.95
N PRO A 411 -13.51 24.66 -4.93
CA PRO A 411 -14.45 23.84 -4.16
C PRO A 411 -14.58 22.43 -4.76
N ALA A 412 -15.07 21.48 -3.96
CA ALA A 412 -15.24 20.09 -4.38
C ALA A 412 -16.50 19.43 -3.84
N ALA A 413 -16.91 18.34 -4.51
CA ALA A 413 -17.94 17.44 -4.02
C ALA A 413 -17.35 16.08 -3.64
N TYR A 414 -17.71 15.58 -2.46
CA TYR A 414 -17.35 14.24 -1.98
C TYR A 414 -18.59 13.38 -1.79
N PHE A 415 -18.57 12.16 -2.31
CA PHE A 415 -19.60 11.16 -2.07
C PHE A 415 -19.11 10.18 -1.01
N PHE A 416 -19.83 10.10 0.10
CA PHE A 416 -19.61 9.15 1.18
C PHE A 416 -20.59 7.99 1.01
N THR A 417 -20.06 6.77 0.95
CA THR A 417 -20.85 5.54 0.80
C THR A 417 -20.46 4.49 1.86
N PRO A 418 -21.39 3.66 2.34
CA PRO A 418 -21.12 2.71 3.42
C PRO A 418 -20.25 1.55 2.93
N VAL A 419 -19.39 1.01 3.79
CA VAL A 419 -18.68 -0.27 3.55
C VAL A 419 -19.18 -1.24 4.61
N TYR A 420 -19.99 -2.21 4.20
CA TYR A 420 -20.83 -2.99 5.11
C TYR A 420 -21.19 -4.36 4.52
N PHE A 421 -21.65 -5.28 5.37
CA PHE A 421 -22.27 -6.53 4.93
C PHE A 421 -23.47 -6.85 5.83
N GLU A 422 -24.67 -6.98 5.25
CA GLU A 422 -25.94 -7.05 5.99
C GLU A 422 -26.07 -5.87 6.97
N ASN A 423 -26.08 -6.10 8.29
CA ASN A 423 -26.18 -5.04 9.30
C ASN A 423 -24.84 -4.72 10.01
N GLU A 424 -23.74 -5.28 9.51
CA GLU A 424 -22.40 -5.14 10.07
C GLU A 424 -21.61 -4.08 9.31
N CYS A 425 -21.02 -3.14 10.05
CA CYS A 425 -20.34 -1.98 9.50
C CYS A 425 -18.82 -2.19 9.48
N PHE A 426 -18.21 -2.20 8.30
CA PHE A 426 -16.76 -2.22 8.15
C PHE A 426 -16.17 -0.81 8.17
N GLY A 427 -16.90 0.18 7.65
CA GLY A 427 -16.48 1.56 7.57
C GLY A 427 -17.23 2.30 6.47
N TYR A 428 -16.57 3.23 5.80
CA TYR A 428 -17.13 3.96 4.66
C TYR A 428 -16.04 4.26 3.62
N ALA A 429 -16.47 4.51 2.39
CA ALA A 429 -15.64 5.05 1.33
C ALA A 429 -16.03 6.51 1.06
N ALA A 430 -15.06 7.31 0.64
CA ALA A 430 -15.29 8.66 0.15
C ALA A 430 -14.67 8.83 -1.24
N VAL A 431 -15.42 9.37 -2.20
CA VAL A 431 -14.93 9.63 -3.56
C VAL A 431 -15.15 11.07 -4.01
N ARG A 432 -14.15 11.64 -4.69
CA ARG A 432 -14.27 12.94 -5.36
C ARG A 432 -14.36 12.75 -6.87
N CYS A 433 -15.47 13.14 -7.49
CA CYS A 433 -15.64 13.01 -8.94
C CYS A 433 -14.84 14.09 -9.71
N THR A 434 -14.33 13.76 -10.88
CA THR A 434 -13.66 14.71 -11.82
C THR A 434 -14.65 15.71 -12.41
N GLU A 435 -14.20 16.88 -12.81
CA GLU A 435 -15.06 17.89 -13.46
C GLU A 435 -15.43 17.50 -14.91
N PRO A 436 -16.69 17.71 -15.36
CA PRO A 436 -17.83 18.20 -14.59
C PRO A 436 -18.34 17.18 -13.55
N CYS A 437 -18.53 17.65 -12.32
CA CYS A 437 -18.90 16.81 -11.18
C CYS A 437 -20.40 16.47 -11.24
N ASN A 438 -20.72 15.22 -11.58
CA ASN A 438 -22.10 14.74 -11.68
C ASN A 438 -22.47 13.88 -10.46
N SER A 439 -22.23 12.57 -10.57
CA SER A 439 -22.39 11.57 -9.52
C SER A 439 -21.42 10.42 -9.80
N TYR A 440 -21.21 9.54 -8.82
CA TYR A 440 -20.59 8.25 -9.14
C TYR A 440 -21.52 7.43 -10.06
N ASN A 441 -20.96 6.43 -10.75
CA ASN A 441 -21.69 5.58 -11.68
C ASN A 441 -21.93 4.17 -11.13
N ASP A 442 -22.66 3.36 -11.89
CA ASP A 442 -22.95 1.97 -11.54
C ASP A 442 -21.67 1.12 -11.44
N ILE A 443 -20.63 1.45 -12.21
CA ILE A 443 -19.28 0.87 -12.13
C ILE A 443 -18.70 1.00 -10.72
N TYR A 444 -18.66 2.21 -10.16
CA TYR A 444 -18.18 2.42 -8.78
C TYR A 444 -18.99 1.59 -7.78
N ARG A 445 -20.31 1.57 -7.93
CA ARG A 445 -21.20 0.80 -7.06
C ARG A 445 -20.91 -0.70 -7.09
N ARG A 446 -20.72 -1.29 -8.28
CA ARG A 446 -20.33 -2.71 -8.41
C ARG A 446 -18.96 -2.96 -7.77
N TRP A 447 -18.00 -2.08 -8.04
CA TRP A 447 -16.64 -2.11 -7.51
C TRP A 447 -16.61 -2.12 -5.98
N ILE A 448 -17.27 -1.16 -5.34
CA ILE A 448 -17.26 -1.05 -3.87
C ILE A 448 -18.10 -2.17 -3.22
N THR A 449 -19.11 -2.70 -3.90
CA THR A 449 -19.86 -3.89 -3.44
C THR A 449 -18.97 -5.14 -3.41
N ALA A 450 -18.07 -5.31 -4.38
CA ALA A 450 -17.04 -6.35 -4.33
C ALA A 450 -16.11 -6.19 -3.12
N VAL A 451 -15.66 -4.96 -2.85
CA VAL A 451 -14.89 -4.65 -1.62
C VAL A 451 -15.69 -4.96 -0.35
N CYS A 452 -16.99 -4.74 -0.32
CA CYS A 452 -17.81 -5.09 0.84
C CYS A 452 -17.85 -6.62 1.07
N ARG A 453 -18.09 -7.39 -0.01
CA ARG A 453 -18.17 -8.86 0.04
C ARG A 453 -16.82 -9.50 0.35
N GLY A 454 -15.75 -8.99 -0.26
CA GLY A 454 -14.38 -9.45 -0.01
C GLY A 454 -13.98 -9.30 1.46
N PHE A 455 -14.39 -8.21 2.11
CA PHE A 455 -14.11 -7.98 3.53
C PHE A 455 -14.80 -9.00 4.43
N GLU A 456 -16.07 -9.34 4.14
CA GLU A 456 -16.80 -10.40 4.86
C GLU A 456 -16.11 -11.77 4.72
N ILE A 457 -15.60 -12.08 3.53
CA ILE A 457 -14.88 -13.33 3.26
C ILE A 457 -13.56 -13.36 4.04
N LEU A 458 -12.80 -12.27 4.02
CA LEU A 458 -11.60 -12.11 4.84
C LEU A 458 -11.91 -12.36 6.32
N LYS A 459 -12.95 -11.71 6.87
CA LYS A 459 -13.38 -11.88 8.26
C LYS A 459 -13.61 -13.35 8.61
N ARG A 460 -14.33 -14.07 7.75
CA ARG A 460 -14.60 -15.51 7.94
C ARG A 460 -13.32 -16.34 7.89
N ASN A 461 -12.43 -16.08 6.93
CA ASN A 461 -11.17 -16.79 6.79
C ASN A 461 -10.27 -16.61 8.02
N VAL A 462 -10.15 -15.39 8.54
CA VAL A 462 -9.34 -15.13 9.74
C VAL A 462 -9.98 -15.76 10.99
N ALA A 463 -11.30 -15.67 11.15
CA ALA A 463 -12.00 -16.29 12.28
C ALA A 463 -11.87 -17.83 12.28
N LEU A 464 -11.98 -18.46 11.11
CA LEU A 464 -11.77 -19.91 10.96
C LEU A 464 -10.36 -20.32 11.38
N LYS A 465 -9.34 -19.56 10.96
CA LYS A 465 -7.96 -19.79 11.36
C LYS A 465 -7.80 -19.71 12.89
N HIS A 466 -8.37 -18.69 13.52
CA HIS A 466 -8.31 -18.52 14.98
C HIS A 466 -9.05 -19.60 15.78
N MET A 467 -10.17 -20.13 15.27
CA MET A 467 -10.89 -21.23 15.93
C MET A 467 -10.10 -22.54 15.88
N GLN A 468 -9.45 -22.86 14.75
CA GLN A 468 -8.59 -24.05 14.62
C GLN A 468 -7.48 -24.02 15.67
N GLU A 469 -6.83 -22.86 15.73
CA GLU A 469 -5.93 -22.44 16.77
C GLU A 469 -6.53 -22.72 18.19
N GLN A 470 -7.69 -22.19 18.58
CA GLN A 470 -8.15 -22.33 19.99
C GLN A 470 -8.48 -23.78 20.39
N LEU A 471 -8.94 -24.59 19.43
CA LEU A 471 -9.19 -26.01 19.64
C LEU A 471 -7.90 -26.77 20.02
N GLU A 472 -6.75 -26.34 19.51
CA GLU A 472 -5.45 -26.93 19.87
C GLU A 472 -5.06 -26.60 21.32
N ARG A 473 -5.31 -25.36 21.80
CA ARG A 473 -5.01 -24.94 23.18
C ARG A 473 -5.82 -25.66 24.24
N MET A 474 -7.12 -25.89 24.01
CA MET A 474 -7.98 -26.56 24.98
C MET A 474 -7.59 -28.03 25.22
N ARG A 475 -6.87 -28.65 24.28
CA ARG A 475 -6.33 -30.01 24.44
C ARG A 475 -5.26 -30.10 25.54
N ASN A 476 -4.71 -28.98 26.01
CA ASN A 476 -3.54 -28.95 26.91
C ASN A 476 -3.85 -28.79 28.42
N ASN A 477 -5.10 -28.57 28.85
CA ASN A 477 -5.46 -28.39 30.27
C ASN A 477 -5.55 -29.73 31.07
N LYS A 478 -4.39 -30.24 31.53
CA LYS A 478 -4.19 -31.58 32.12
C LYS A 478 -4.49 -31.77 33.63
N PHE A 479 -4.82 -30.74 34.41
CA PHE A 479 -4.85 -30.88 35.89
C PHE A 479 -6.04 -31.66 36.50
N ALA A 480 -7.12 -31.91 35.76
CA ALA A 480 -8.21 -32.79 36.22
C ALA A 480 -7.89 -34.30 36.05
N VAL A 481 -6.80 -34.63 35.35
CA VAL A 481 -6.46 -35.98 34.88
C VAL A 481 -5.60 -36.76 35.90
N TYR A 482 -4.75 -36.08 36.67
CA TYR A 482 -3.70 -36.76 37.43
C TYR A 482 -4.16 -37.59 38.64
N SER A 483 -5.27 -37.25 39.30
CA SER A 483 -5.81 -38.09 40.40
C SER A 483 -6.58 -39.31 39.90
N TYR A 484 -7.08 -39.29 38.66
CA TYR A 484 -7.65 -40.45 37.96
C TYR A 484 -6.56 -41.32 37.28
N ALA A 485 -5.39 -40.74 36.98
CA ALA A 485 -4.31 -41.36 36.21
C ALA A 485 -3.62 -42.54 36.92
N TYR A 486 -3.28 -42.44 38.22
CA TYR A 486 -2.58 -43.54 38.92
C TYR A 486 -3.43 -44.83 39.00
N GLY A 487 -4.75 -44.69 39.18
CA GLY A 487 -5.69 -45.81 39.18
C GLY A 487 -5.94 -46.42 37.80
N SER A 488 -5.58 -45.71 36.71
CA SER A 488 -5.74 -46.13 35.32
C SER A 488 -4.44 -46.60 34.64
N LEU A 489 -3.29 -46.49 35.31
CA LEU A 489 -2.02 -47.06 34.84
C LEU A 489 -2.09 -48.60 34.81
N ASP A 490 -1.59 -49.18 33.71
CA ASP A 490 -1.44 -50.64 33.60
C ASP A 490 -0.26 -51.18 34.44
N GLU A 491 -0.09 -52.51 34.48
CA GLU A 491 1.00 -53.13 35.26
C GLU A 491 2.41 -52.79 34.76
N LYS A 492 2.56 -52.41 33.50
CA LYS A 492 3.86 -52.03 32.92
C LYS A 492 4.21 -50.61 33.32
N GLU A 493 3.26 -49.69 33.24
CA GLU A 493 3.43 -48.30 33.65
C GLU A 493 3.70 -48.16 35.15
N LYS A 494 3.10 -49.02 35.99
CA LYS A 494 3.42 -49.07 37.43
C LYS A 494 4.85 -49.50 37.72
N LYS A 495 5.39 -50.46 36.96
CA LYS A 495 6.80 -50.87 37.08
C LYS A 495 7.75 -49.77 36.63
N GLU A 496 7.43 -49.04 35.56
CA GLU A 496 8.22 -47.88 35.14
C GLU A 496 8.14 -46.74 36.17
N TYR A 497 6.98 -46.52 36.80
CA TYR A 497 6.81 -45.56 37.90
C TYR A 497 7.74 -45.88 39.08
N ASP A 498 7.75 -47.13 39.56
CA ASP A 498 8.64 -47.53 40.66
C ASP A 498 10.12 -47.42 40.26
N LEU A 499 10.48 -47.84 39.05
CA LEU A 499 11.85 -47.76 38.53
C LEU A 499 12.36 -46.33 38.39
N VAL A 500 11.48 -45.36 38.07
CA VAL A 500 11.85 -43.93 38.07
C VAL A 500 12.21 -43.44 39.48
N SER A 501 11.53 -43.93 40.52
CA SER A 501 11.90 -43.61 41.90
C SER A 501 13.32 -44.09 42.22
N ASP A 502 13.67 -45.31 41.80
CA ASP A 502 15.01 -45.88 41.96
C ASP A 502 16.08 -45.12 41.16
N ILE A 503 15.78 -44.74 39.91
CA ILE A 503 16.67 -43.92 39.06
C ILE A 503 17.05 -42.61 39.78
N LEU A 504 16.09 -41.94 40.39
CA LEU A 504 16.30 -40.67 41.10
C LEU A 504 17.01 -40.87 42.44
N ASN A 505 16.68 -41.93 43.18
CA ASN A 505 17.32 -42.24 44.47
C ASN A 505 18.80 -42.56 44.33
N GLU A 506 19.18 -43.33 43.31
CA GLU A 506 20.55 -43.79 43.10
C GLU A 506 21.34 -42.94 42.08
N ASN A 507 20.74 -41.89 41.53
CA ASN A 507 21.29 -41.05 40.45
C ASN A 507 21.81 -41.88 39.26
N LEU A 508 20.97 -42.76 38.73
CA LEU A 508 21.28 -43.63 37.58
C LEU A 508 21.08 -42.91 36.24
N LEU A 509 21.33 -41.60 36.20
CA LEU A 509 21.25 -40.77 35.00
C LEU A 509 22.63 -40.65 34.33
N ASP A 510 22.65 -40.80 33.01
CA ASP A 510 23.82 -40.66 32.14
C ASP A 510 23.48 -39.68 30.99
N TYR A 511 24.48 -39.19 30.26
CA TYR A 511 24.29 -38.11 29.27
C TYR A 511 25.02 -38.38 27.96
N TYR A 512 24.28 -38.24 26.86
CA TYR A 512 24.82 -38.35 25.50
C TYR A 512 24.88 -36.95 24.89
N PHE A 513 25.92 -36.66 24.14
CA PHE A 513 26.16 -35.35 23.55
C PHE A 513 25.82 -35.39 22.06
N GLN A 514 24.99 -34.45 21.61
CA GLN A 514 24.67 -34.27 20.19
C GLN A 514 25.27 -32.96 19.68
N PRO A 515 26.03 -32.97 18.56
CA PRO A 515 26.67 -31.76 18.06
C PRO A 515 25.67 -30.80 17.40
N ILE A 516 25.89 -29.52 17.66
CA ILE A 516 25.28 -28.37 17.02
C ILE A 516 26.32 -27.77 16.07
N VAL A 517 25.97 -27.57 14.81
CA VAL A 517 26.91 -27.25 13.73
C VAL A 517 26.62 -25.88 13.14
N ASN A 518 27.67 -25.13 12.80
CA ASN A 518 27.58 -23.83 12.15
C ASN A 518 27.26 -23.97 10.64
N THR A 519 26.31 -23.19 10.13
CA THR A 519 25.84 -23.28 8.73
C THR A 519 26.79 -22.64 7.70
N ILE A 520 27.81 -21.91 8.14
CA ILE A 520 28.80 -21.27 7.26
C ILE A 520 29.87 -22.25 6.83
N ASP A 521 30.50 -22.94 7.79
CA ASP A 521 31.71 -23.74 7.54
C ASP A 521 31.60 -25.22 7.91
N GLY A 522 30.47 -25.61 8.52
CA GLY A 522 30.18 -26.97 8.98
C GLY A 522 30.93 -27.38 10.26
N ARG A 523 31.56 -26.44 10.99
CA ARG A 523 32.24 -26.76 12.26
C ARG A 523 31.26 -26.90 13.41
N ILE A 524 31.63 -27.72 14.40
CA ILE A 524 30.86 -27.87 15.63
C ILE A 524 30.95 -26.57 16.43
N TYR A 525 29.78 -25.99 16.70
CA TYR A 525 29.59 -24.79 17.51
C TYR A 525 29.38 -25.15 19.00
N GLY A 526 28.64 -26.22 19.25
CA GLY A 526 28.26 -26.66 20.59
C GLY A 526 27.82 -28.12 20.64
N TYR A 527 27.46 -28.59 21.84
CA TYR A 527 26.78 -29.86 22.03
C TYR A 527 25.59 -29.70 22.95
N GLU A 528 24.50 -30.41 22.67
CA GLU A 528 23.40 -30.59 23.61
C GLU A 528 23.60 -31.86 24.45
N ALA A 529 23.46 -31.72 25.77
CA ALA A 529 23.57 -32.81 26.72
C ALA A 529 22.20 -33.46 26.96
N LEU A 530 21.99 -34.65 26.40
CA LEU A 530 20.72 -35.35 26.42
C LEU A 530 20.71 -36.48 27.46
N MET A 531 19.80 -36.38 28.43
CA MET A 531 19.64 -37.35 29.52
C MET A 531 19.31 -38.77 29.02
N ARG A 532 19.87 -39.79 29.67
CA ARG A 532 19.62 -41.23 29.45
C ARG A 532 19.56 -41.95 30.80
N SER A 533 18.76 -43.01 30.92
CA SER A 533 18.78 -43.89 32.10
C SER A 533 19.82 -44.99 31.96
N LYS A 534 20.50 -45.31 33.06
CA LYS A 534 21.45 -46.42 33.17
C LYS A 534 20.79 -47.67 33.78
N THR A 535 19.55 -47.95 33.38
CA THR A 535 18.76 -49.07 33.89
C THR A 535 18.50 -50.13 32.80
N ASN A 536 18.20 -51.35 33.23
CA ASN A 536 17.68 -52.40 32.38
C ASN A 536 16.38 -52.96 33.01
N PRO A 537 15.19 -52.72 32.42
CA PRO A 537 14.97 -52.10 31.12
C PRO A 537 15.29 -50.59 31.08
N TYR A 538 15.61 -50.10 29.87
CA TYR A 538 15.84 -48.68 29.61
C TYR A 538 14.54 -47.89 29.79
N VAL A 539 14.59 -46.82 30.57
CA VAL A 539 13.49 -45.87 30.75
C VAL A 539 13.76 -44.62 29.93
N SER A 540 12.81 -44.23 29.08
CA SER A 540 12.96 -43.06 28.22
C SER A 540 12.95 -41.75 29.04
N PRO A 541 13.64 -40.68 28.60
CA PRO A 541 13.59 -39.39 29.28
C PRO A 541 12.18 -38.85 29.46
N LEU A 542 11.30 -39.00 28.46
CA LEU A 542 9.89 -38.62 28.55
C LEU A 542 9.15 -39.41 29.65
N SER A 543 9.44 -40.72 29.81
CA SER A 543 8.89 -41.53 30.91
C SER A 543 9.42 -41.05 32.27
N ILE A 544 10.72 -40.70 32.36
CA ILE A 544 11.32 -40.16 33.59
C ILE A 544 10.61 -38.86 33.98
N ILE A 545 10.47 -37.90 33.06
CA ILE A 545 9.76 -36.63 33.32
C ILE A 545 8.29 -36.88 33.67
N LYS A 546 7.57 -37.74 32.92
CA LYS A 546 6.17 -38.11 33.21
C LYS A 546 6.01 -38.63 34.64
N PHE A 547 6.79 -39.63 35.03
CA PHE A 547 6.63 -40.27 36.34
C PHE A 547 7.25 -39.47 37.48
N ALA A 548 8.34 -38.73 37.26
CA ALA A 548 8.88 -37.78 38.23
C ALA A 548 7.88 -36.64 38.51
N THR A 549 7.14 -36.18 37.49
CA THR A 549 6.02 -35.23 37.66
C THR A 549 4.93 -35.84 38.54
N MET A 550 4.54 -37.11 38.29
CA MET A 550 3.54 -37.82 39.11
C MET A 550 4.00 -38.08 40.56
N GLN A 551 5.32 -38.17 40.79
CA GLN A 551 5.94 -38.39 42.10
C GLN A 551 6.28 -37.09 42.85
N GLU A 552 6.08 -35.92 42.23
CA GLU A 552 6.53 -34.62 42.74
C GLU A 552 8.07 -34.52 42.94
N ARG A 553 8.85 -35.20 42.09
CA ARG A 553 10.32 -35.30 42.17
C ARG A 553 11.06 -34.68 40.98
N LEU A 554 10.46 -33.71 40.29
CA LEU A 554 11.14 -33.00 39.19
C LEU A 554 12.40 -32.23 39.66
N GLU A 555 12.44 -31.81 40.94
CA GLU A 555 13.62 -31.19 41.54
C GLU A 555 14.85 -32.11 41.56
N ASP A 556 14.64 -33.41 41.80
CA ASP A 556 15.72 -34.39 41.80
C ASP A 556 16.30 -34.59 40.39
N VAL A 557 15.45 -34.53 39.35
CA VAL A 557 15.86 -34.63 37.94
C VAL A 557 16.71 -33.43 37.56
N GLU A 558 16.24 -32.23 37.88
CA GLU A 558 16.91 -30.96 37.57
C GLU A 558 18.31 -30.91 38.23
N ARG A 559 18.35 -31.19 39.53
CA ARG A 559 19.59 -31.21 40.32
C ARG A 559 20.60 -32.22 39.79
N ALA A 560 20.16 -33.44 39.50
CA ALA A 560 21.04 -34.50 38.98
C ALA A 560 21.57 -34.14 37.59
N THR A 561 20.76 -33.52 36.73
CA THR A 561 21.15 -33.06 35.39
C THR A 561 22.28 -32.05 35.44
N PHE A 562 22.09 -30.97 36.20
CA PHE A 562 23.12 -29.93 36.34
C PHE A 562 24.44 -30.50 36.88
N ILE A 563 24.41 -31.25 37.99
CA ILE A 563 25.64 -31.74 38.63
C ILE A 563 26.36 -32.76 37.73
N ASN A 564 25.63 -33.70 37.13
CA ASN A 564 26.24 -34.74 36.32
C ASN A 564 26.87 -34.17 35.04
N VAL A 565 26.20 -33.24 34.35
CA VAL A 565 26.74 -32.61 33.13
C VAL A 565 27.96 -31.75 33.46
N LEU A 566 27.91 -30.92 34.51
CA LEU A 566 29.05 -30.09 34.94
C LEU A 566 30.28 -30.94 35.30
N ARG A 567 30.07 -32.11 35.93
CA ARG A 567 31.14 -33.07 36.20
C ARG A 567 31.76 -33.59 34.90
N ILE A 568 30.94 -33.97 33.91
CA ILE A 568 31.43 -34.47 32.61
C ILE A 568 32.22 -33.39 31.88
N ILE A 569 31.77 -32.13 31.91
CA ILE A 569 32.48 -30.99 31.32
C ILE A 569 33.87 -30.84 31.95
N ASN A 570 33.96 -30.92 33.28
CA ASN A 570 35.23 -30.80 33.99
C ASN A 570 36.18 -31.98 33.71
N GLU A 571 35.64 -33.21 33.60
CA GLU A 571 36.43 -34.40 33.24
C GLU A 571 36.94 -34.37 31.79
N LYS A 572 36.19 -33.76 30.87
CA LYS A 572 36.51 -33.67 29.42
C LYS A 572 36.95 -32.27 28.97
N ARG A 573 37.55 -31.49 29.88
CA ARG A 573 37.87 -30.06 29.67
C ARG A 573 38.66 -29.76 28.39
N ASP A 574 39.62 -30.60 28.01
CA ASP A 574 40.45 -30.37 26.82
C ASP A 574 39.66 -30.50 25.51
N LEU A 575 38.63 -31.35 25.48
CA LEU A 575 37.76 -31.56 24.32
C LEU A 575 36.67 -30.50 24.20
N LEU A 576 36.21 -29.95 25.32
CA LEU A 576 35.10 -29.00 25.40
C LEU A 576 35.57 -27.55 25.58
N LYS A 577 36.87 -27.30 25.47
CA LYS A 577 37.43 -25.96 25.58
C LYS A 577 36.97 -25.09 24.41
N ASN A 578 36.38 -23.93 24.70
CA ASN A 578 35.82 -22.97 23.72
C ASN A 578 34.67 -23.55 22.87
N VAL A 579 33.96 -24.56 23.37
CA VAL A 579 32.75 -25.11 22.73
C VAL A 579 31.58 -24.94 23.69
N LYS A 580 30.39 -24.65 23.15
CA LYS A 580 29.18 -24.45 23.95
C LYS A 580 28.59 -25.79 24.42
N VAL A 581 28.04 -25.86 25.62
CA VAL A 581 27.28 -27.03 26.09
C VAL A 581 25.89 -26.60 26.52
N PHE A 582 24.88 -27.08 25.79
CA PHE A 582 23.46 -26.81 26.01
C PHE A 582 22.89 -27.83 27.00
N ILE A 583 22.21 -27.34 28.03
CA ILE A 583 21.64 -28.13 29.12
C ILE A 583 20.17 -27.76 29.26
N ASN A 584 19.30 -28.76 29.12
CA ASN A 584 17.86 -28.65 29.35
C ASN A 584 17.58 -28.35 30.84
N SER A 585 16.73 -27.35 31.09
CA SER A 585 16.28 -26.97 32.44
C SER A 585 14.76 -27.01 32.55
N ILE A 586 14.25 -27.49 33.68
CA ILE A 586 12.81 -27.60 33.97
C ILE A 586 12.30 -26.29 34.60
N PRO A 587 11.38 -25.56 33.94
CA PRO A 587 10.88 -24.28 34.44
C PRO A 587 10.23 -24.36 35.83
N GLY A 588 10.53 -23.37 36.69
CA GLY A 588 9.90 -23.23 38.01
C GLY A 588 10.48 -24.12 39.12
N ILE A 589 11.39 -25.03 38.78
CA ILE A 589 12.12 -25.85 39.74
C ILE A 589 13.36 -25.09 40.22
N ARG A 590 13.50 -24.92 41.53
CA ARG A 590 14.63 -24.20 42.13
C ARG A 590 15.66 -25.20 42.62
N ILE A 591 16.92 -25.02 42.22
CA ILE A 591 18.02 -25.77 42.82
C ILE A 591 18.16 -25.36 44.29
N ASN A 592 18.28 -26.34 45.17
CA ASN A 592 18.46 -26.12 46.60
C ASN A 592 19.70 -25.23 46.87
N LYS A 593 19.58 -24.29 47.81
CA LYS A 593 20.65 -23.36 48.20
C LYS A 593 21.92 -24.07 48.67
N ASP A 594 21.78 -25.28 49.19
CA ASP A 594 22.90 -26.10 49.68
C ASP A 594 23.80 -26.63 48.54
N ASP A 595 23.29 -26.73 47.30
CA ASP A 595 24.06 -27.17 46.14
C ASP A 595 24.72 -26.01 45.36
N LEU A 596 24.31 -24.76 45.62
CA LEU A 596 24.85 -23.58 44.95
C LEU A 596 26.39 -23.43 45.07
N PRO A 597 27.04 -23.70 46.22
CA PRO A 597 28.50 -23.60 46.32
C PRO A 597 29.23 -24.60 45.42
N LEU A 598 28.68 -25.81 45.27
CA LEU A 598 29.24 -26.85 44.41
C LEU A 598 29.09 -26.48 42.94
N ILE A 599 27.92 -25.97 42.54
CA ILE A 599 27.66 -25.53 41.17
C ILE A 599 28.59 -24.35 40.81
N LYS A 600 28.73 -23.37 41.70
CA LYS A 600 29.66 -22.25 41.52
C LYS A 600 31.11 -22.70 41.33
N ASP A 601 31.59 -23.64 42.15
CA ASP A 601 32.96 -24.18 42.02
C ASP A 601 33.19 -24.87 40.67
N TYR A 602 32.18 -25.57 40.14
CA TYR A 602 32.25 -26.13 38.78
C TYR A 602 32.22 -25.05 37.71
N LEU A 603 31.35 -24.05 37.83
CA LEU A 603 31.26 -22.95 36.85
C LEU A 603 32.58 -22.16 36.78
N ASP A 604 33.21 -21.86 37.92
CA ASP A 604 34.48 -21.11 37.99
C ASP A 604 35.67 -21.88 37.39
N ARG A 605 35.64 -23.21 37.39
CA ARG A 605 36.75 -24.07 36.94
C ARG A 605 36.65 -24.48 35.47
N ASN A 606 35.47 -24.37 34.88
CA ASN A 606 35.20 -24.83 33.52
C ASN A 606 35.44 -23.71 32.49
N SER A 607 36.08 -24.06 31.37
CA SER A 607 36.30 -23.16 30.24
C SER A 607 35.34 -23.40 29.07
N ALA A 608 34.31 -24.22 29.29
CA ALA A 608 33.21 -24.41 28.34
C ALA A 608 32.13 -23.38 28.65
N GLU A 609 31.55 -22.80 27.60
CA GLU A 609 30.51 -21.79 27.74
C GLU A 609 29.15 -22.51 27.83
N ILE A 610 28.53 -22.49 29.01
CA ILE A 610 27.28 -23.23 29.26
C ILE A 610 26.11 -22.43 28.71
N VAL A 611 25.13 -23.13 28.13
CA VAL A 611 23.87 -22.56 27.67
C VAL A 611 22.73 -23.32 28.34
N ILE A 612 21.78 -22.61 28.94
CA ILE A 612 20.59 -23.23 29.53
C ILE A 612 19.41 -23.10 28.58
N GLU A 613 18.76 -24.23 28.31
CA GLU A 613 17.57 -24.33 27.47
C GLU A 613 16.32 -24.35 28.34
N LEU A 614 15.37 -23.47 28.04
CA LEU A 614 14.02 -23.50 28.60
C LEU A 614 13.00 -23.64 27.48
N THR A 615 11.96 -24.43 27.70
CA THR A 615 10.87 -24.57 26.73
C THR A 615 10.09 -23.26 26.59
N GLU A 616 9.56 -22.99 25.39
CA GLU A 616 8.79 -21.77 25.10
C GLU A 616 7.58 -21.55 26.05
N GLU A 617 6.98 -22.64 26.55
CA GLU A 617 5.79 -22.64 27.42
C GLU A 617 6.09 -22.31 28.90
N ALA A 618 7.35 -22.05 29.25
CA ALA A 618 7.77 -21.73 30.61
C ALA A 618 7.16 -20.40 31.11
N GLU A 619 6.16 -20.42 32.01
CA GLU A 619 5.63 -19.22 32.66
C GLU A 619 6.44 -18.85 33.92
N LEU A 620 7.47 -18.00 33.75
CA LEU A 620 8.19 -17.39 34.88
C LEU A 620 7.55 -16.04 35.27
N SER A 621 7.60 -15.65 36.55
CA SER A 621 7.23 -14.29 36.98
C SER A 621 8.35 -13.30 36.62
N ASP A 622 8.05 -12.00 36.42
CA ASP A 622 9.09 -11.01 36.04
C ASP A 622 10.23 -10.92 37.07
N ASN A 623 9.89 -11.08 38.35
CA ASN A 623 10.86 -11.08 39.45
C ASN A 623 11.76 -12.34 39.46
N ASP A 624 11.22 -13.50 39.10
CA ASP A 624 12.00 -14.73 39.02
C ASP A 624 12.88 -14.73 37.77
N LEU A 625 12.37 -14.19 36.66
CA LEU A 625 13.13 -14.03 35.41
C LEU A 625 14.35 -13.12 35.59
N THR A 626 14.15 -11.94 36.19
CA THR A 626 15.24 -10.96 36.40
C THR A 626 16.37 -11.57 37.24
N ARG A 627 16.03 -12.30 38.31
CA ARG A 627 17.02 -12.96 39.17
C ARG A 627 17.78 -14.08 38.46
N LEU A 628 17.09 -14.80 37.57
CA LEU A 628 17.67 -15.88 36.79
C LEU A 628 18.62 -15.31 35.72
N GLN A 629 18.23 -14.22 35.07
CA GLN A 629 19.10 -13.46 34.15
C GLN A 629 20.33 -12.87 34.87
N ASP A 630 20.17 -12.28 36.06
CA ASP A 630 21.29 -11.78 36.87
C ASP A 630 22.30 -12.90 37.20
N PHE A 631 21.79 -14.07 37.58
CA PHE A 631 22.62 -15.25 37.86
C PHE A 631 23.34 -15.76 36.60
N TYR A 632 22.67 -15.79 35.45
CA TYR A 632 23.30 -16.22 34.20
C TYR A 632 24.38 -15.23 33.73
N ASN A 633 24.13 -13.93 33.87
CA ASN A 633 25.09 -12.88 33.55
C ASN A 633 26.33 -12.92 34.47
N GLU A 634 26.17 -13.17 35.77
CA GLU A 634 27.29 -13.25 36.73
C GLU A 634 28.30 -14.36 36.37
N TYR A 635 27.81 -15.49 35.83
CA TYR A 635 28.62 -16.68 35.52
C TYR A 635 28.81 -16.92 34.02
N ASN A 636 28.49 -15.94 33.16
CA ASN A 636 28.63 -16.02 31.69
C ASN A 636 27.92 -17.24 31.08
N ILE A 637 26.71 -17.54 31.57
CA ILE A 637 25.85 -18.61 31.10
C ILE A 637 24.95 -18.04 30.01
N GLY A 638 24.96 -18.66 28.83
CA GLY A 638 24.05 -18.30 27.75
C GLY A 638 22.63 -18.84 27.98
N PHE A 639 21.66 -18.25 27.31
CA PHE A 639 20.26 -18.61 27.45
C PHE A 639 19.63 -18.95 26.09
N ALA A 640 18.92 -20.08 26.04
CA ALA A 640 18.26 -20.59 24.84
C ALA A 640 16.77 -20.88 25.10
N VAL A 641 15.94 -20.60 24.10
CA VAL A 641 14.53 -21.02 24.08
C VAL A 641 14.39 -22.25 23.19
N ASP A 642 13.80 -23.31 23.73
CA ASP A 642 13.62 -24.61 23.08
C ASP A 642 12.18 -24.86 22.62
N ASP A 643 12.01 -25.81 21.68
CA ASP A 643 10.74 -26.22 21.06
C ASP A 643 9.96 -25.06 20.39
N TYR A 644 10.67 -24.02 19.94
CA TYR A 644 10.05 -22.82 19.39
C TYR A 644 9.32 -23.15 18.08
N GLY A 645 8.00 -22.93 18.06
CA GLY A 645 7.16 -23.15 16.88
C GLY A 645 6.24 -24.38 16.90
N THR A 646 6.21 -25.14 18.00
CA THR A 646 5.34 -26.33 18.19
C THR A 646 3.90 -26.01 18.62
N GLY A 647 3.62 -24.74 18.95
CA GLY A 647 2.34 -24.23 19.42
C GLY A 647 2.07 -22.79 18.97
N TYR A 648 1.21 -22.05 19.67
CA TYR A 648 1.04 -20.62 19.40
C TYR A 648 2.23 -19.86 19.95
N SER A 649 3.28 -19.82 19.16
CA SER A 649 4.48 -19.16 19.56
C SER A 649 4.22 -17.68 19.77
N ASN A 650 4.50 -17.18 20.98
CA ASN A 650 4.18 -15.82 21.36
C ASN A 650 5.48 -15.01 21.35
N VAL A 651 5.67 -14.20 20.31
CA VAL A 651 6.78 -13.24 20.20
C VAL A 651 6.95 -12.41 21.48
N THR A 652 5.86 -12.20 22.24
CA THR A 652 5.88 -11.58 23.56
C THR A 652 6.83 -12.26 24.56
N ASN A 653 6.90 -13.60 24.58
CA ASN A 653 7.81 -14.35 25.46
C ASN A 653 9.27 -14.19 24.99
N LEU A 654 9.52 -14.23 23.67
CA LEU A 654 10.86 -13.97 23.13
C LEU A 654 11.35 -12.56 23.47
N LEU A 655 10.49 -11.55 23.32
CA LEU A 655 10.77 -10.16 23.69
C LEU A 655 10.98 -9.97 25.19
N ARG A 656 10.30 -10.78 26.01
CA ARG A 656 10.44 -10.75 27.46
C ARG A 656 11.73 -11.41 27.92
N TYR A 657 12.14 -12.50 27.26
CA TYR A 657 13.29 -13.30 27.69
C TYR A 657 14.61 -12.86 27.05
N MET A 658 14.55 -12.32 25.82
CA MET A 658 15.70 -11.91 24.99
C MET A 658 16.84 -12.93 25.05
N PRO A 659 16.62 -14.18 24.57
CA PRO A 659 17.62 -15.23 24.61
C PRO A 659 18.79 -14.98 23.65
N ASP A 660 19.89 -15.68 23.88
CA ASP A 660 21.03 -15.73 22.96
C ASP A 660 20.74 -16.68 21.78
N TYR A 661 19.90 -17.70 21.99
CA TYR A 661 19.56 -18.72 20.99
C TYR A 661 18.06 -19.05 20.96
N VAL A 662 17.55 -19.36 19.78
CA VAL A 662 16.20 -19.90 19.58
C VAL A 662 16.30 -21.19 18.78
N LYS A 663 15.80 -22.29 19.36
CA LYS A 663 15.75 -23.60 18.72
C LYS A 663 14.40 -23.79 18.04
N ILE A 664 14.44 -23.83 16.72
CA ILE A 664 13.26 -23.99 15.85
C ILE A 664 12.96 -25.49 15.77
N ASP A 665 11.79 -25.87 16.26
CA ASP A 665 11.44 -27.27 16.45
C ASP A 665 11.37 -28.09 15.14
N ARG A 666 11.66 -29.39 15.28
CA ARG A 666 11.57 -30.42 14.23
C ARG A 666 10.26 -30.37 13.45
N SER A 667 9.12 -30.12 14.09
CA SER A 667 7.80 -30.09 13.42
C SER A 667 7.71 -29.02 12.34
N LEU A 668 8.44 -27.91 12.48
CA LEU A 668 8.56 -26.87 11.46
C LEU A 668 9.62 -27.18 10.40
N ILE A 669 10.66 -27.91 10.78
CA ILE A 669 11.76 -28.29 9.87
C ILE A 669 11.40 -29.51 9.01
N SER A 670 10.60 -30.42 9.53
CA SER A 670 10.21 -31.67 8.86
C SER A 670 9.45 -31.40 7.56
N GLU A 671 9.95 -31.95 6.45
CA GLU A 671 9.43 -31.77 5.09
C GLU A 671 9.36 -30.31 4.59
N ILE A 672 10.12 -29.40 5.20
CA ILE A 672 10.05 -27.95 4.92
C ILE A 672 10.30 -27.59 3.44
N GLN A 673 11.13 -28.35 2.72
CA GLN A 673 11.46 -28.14 1.31
C GLN A 673 10.22 -28.12 0.39
N ASN A 674 9.16 -28.83 0.76
CA ASN A 674 7.94 -28.97 -0.03
C ASN A 674 6.76 -28.13 0.50
N GLN A 675 6.97 -27.35 1.56
CA GLN A 675 5.90 -26.66 2.28
C GLN A 675 6.17 -25.15 2.36
N PRO A 676 5.74 -24.34 1.36
CA PRO A 676 6.00 -22.90 1.32
C PRO A 676 5.54 -22.13 2.55
N LYS A 677 4.45 -22.58 3.20
CA LYS A 677 3.97 -21.98 4.45
C LYS A 677 4.94 -22.18 5.62
N LYS A 678 5.54 -23.38 5.73
CA LYS A 678 6.57 -23.65 6.75
C LYS A 678 7.83 -22.84 6.46
N GLN A 679 8.24 -22.75 5.19
CA GLN A 679 9.39 -21.94 4.78
C GLN A 679 9.23 -20.47 5.18
N HIS A 680 8.06 -19.88 4.88
CA HIS A 680 7.78 -18.49 5.24
C HIS A 680 7.81 -18.28 6.77
N PHE A 681 7.13 -19.15 7.52
CA PHE A 681 7.08 -19.04 8.98
C PHE A 681 8.48 -19.16 9.61
N VAL A 682 9.27 -20.16 9.19
CA VAL A 682 10.65 -20.34 9.66
C VAL A 682 11.55 -19.15 9.28
N SER A 683 11.37 -18.55 8.10
CA SER A 683 12.09 -17.33 7.70
C SER A 683 11.81 -16.16 8.63
N GLU A 684 10.55 -15.91 8.98
CA GLU A 684 10.18 -14.82 9.89
C GLU A 684 10.80 -14.99 11.28
N ILE A 685 10.88 -16.24 11.77
CA ILE A 685 11.54 -16.55 13.04
C ILE A 685 13.03 -16.20 12.97
N ILE A 686 13.70 -16.58 11.87
CA ILE A 686 15.13 -16.30 11.70
C ILE A 686 15.38 -14.80 11.58
N ASP A 687 14.57 -14.09 10.79
CA ASP A 687 14.67 -12.63 10.63
C ASP A 687 14.49 -11.92 11.98
N PHE A 688 13.48 -12.34 12.77
CA PHE A 688 13.29 -11.84 14.13
C PHE A 688 14.52 -12.07 15.01
N CYS A 689 15.11 -13.27 14.95
CA CYS A 689 16.30 -13.59 15.72
C CYS A 689 17.46 -12.65 15.35
N HIS A 690 17.73 -12.48 14.05
CA HIS A 690 18.81 -11.62 13.55
C HIS A 690 18.63 -10.15 13.91
N ASP A 691 17.42 -9.61 13.79
CA ASP A 691 17.10 -8.23 14.16
C ASP A 691 17.37 -7.94 15.66
N ASN A 692 17.35 -8.98 16.51
CA ASN A 692 17.55 -8.89 17.95
C ASN A 692 18.90 -9.45 18.44
N ASN A 693 19.84 -9.76 17.54
CA ASN A 693 21.14 -10.40 17.81
C ASN A 693 21.04 -11.78 18.50
N ILE A 694 19.99 -12.54 18.17
CA ILE A 694 19.73 -13.91 18.63
C ILE A 694 20.15 -14.87 17.50
N LEU A 695 20.74 -16.01 17.87
CA LEU A 695 21.11 -17.05 16.90
C LEU A 695 19.98 -18.08 16.71
N ALA A 696 19.59 -18.32 15.46
CA ALA A 696 18.57 -19.31 15.11
C ALA A 696 19.19 -20.69 14.88
N LEU A 697 18.77 -21.67 15.68
CA LEU A 697 19.15 -23.09 15.58
C LEU A 697 17.99 -23.87 14.95
N ALA A 698 18.19 -24.45 13.76
CA ALA A 698 17.20 -25.37 13.17
C ALA A 698 17.39 -26.78 13.74
N GLU A 699 16.39 -27.26 14.49
CA GLU A 699 16.46 -28.55 15.16
C GLU A 699 15.88 -29.69 14.32
N GLY A 700 16.46 -30.87 14.55
CA GLY A 700 15.96 -32.12 14.03
C GLY A 700 16.16 -32.27 12.53
N VAL A 701 17.14 -31.65 11.90
CA VAL A 701 17.39 -31.85 10.46
C VAL A 701 17.76 -33.32 10.16
N GLU A 702 16.96 -34.00 9.33
CA GLU A 702 17.14 -35.44 9.04
C GLU A 702 17.45 -35.75 7.57
N THR A 703 17.28 -34.79 6.66
CA THR A 703 17.58 -34.97 5.22
C THR A 703 18.43 -33.84 4.65
N SER A 704 19.14 -34.11 3.55
CA SER A 704 19.86 -33.10 2.76
C SER A 704 18.94 -31.97 2.25
N GLU A 705 17.71 -32.29 1.90
CA GLU A 705 16.74 -31.33 1.37
C GLU A 705 16.26 -30.36 2.46
N GLU A 706 15.99 -30.88 3.67
CA GLU A 706 15.69 -30.07 4.85
C GLU A 706 16.90 -29.18 5.18
N LEU A 707 18.11 -29.76 5.23
CA LEU A 707 19.37 -29.06 5.48
C LEU A 707 19.57 -27.89 4.50
N ARG A 708 19.45 -28.16 3.19
CA ARG A 708 19.57 -27.15 2.14
C ARG A 708 18.57 -26.03 2.36
N THR A 709 17.32 -26.38 2.65
CA THR A 709 16.23 -25.41 2.81
C THR A 709 16.46 -24.51 4.01
N VAL A 710 16.77 -25.04 5.20
CA VAL A 710 17.01 -24.21 6.40
C VAL A 710 18.24 -23.31 6.27
N ILE A 711 19.29 -23.79 5.59
CA ILE A 711 20.46 -22.96 5.26
C ILE A 711 20.05 -21.79 4.35
N HIS A 712 19.23 -22.06 3.32
CA HIS A 712 18.72 -21.04 2.38
C HIS A 712 17.80 -20.02 3.05
N LEU A 713 16.99 -20.46 4.02
CA LEU A 713 16.06 -19.60 4.74
C LEU A 713 16.77 -18.64 5.70
N GLY A 714 17.91 -19.02 6.27
CA GLY A 714 18.54 -18.11 7.21
C GLY A 714 19.41 -18.72 8.28
N ALA A 715 19.14 -19.97 8.69
CA ALA A 715 19.56 -20.51 9.97
C ALA A 715 21.07 -20.39 10.22
N ASP A 716 21.45 -20.04 11.46
CA ASP A 716 22.85 -19.86 11.87
C ASP A 716 23.48 -21.17 12.30
N LEU A 717 22.68 -22.00 12.98
CA LEU A 717 23.08 -23.26 13.55
C LEU A 717 22.10 -24.36 13.11
N ILE A 718 22.59 -25.60 13.06
CA ILE A 718 21.80 -26.78 12.70
C ILE A 718 22.12 -27.95 13.64
N GLN A 719 21.09 -28.71 13.99
CA GLN A 719 21.21 -29.94 14.77
C GLN A 719 20.23 -30.96 14.23
N GLY A 720 20.61 -32.24 14.18
CA GLY A 720 19.71 -33.30 13.75
C GLY A 720 20.44 -34.60 13.42
N TYR A 721 19.69 -35.65 13.09
CA TYR A 721 20.32 -36.94 12.79
C TYR A 721 21.08 -36.95 11.47
N TYR A 722 20.79 -36.01 10.57
CA TYR A 722 21.57 -35.83 9.34
C TYR A 722 22.97 -35.30 9.63
N THR A 723 23.12 -34.43 10.65
CA THR A 723 24.43 -33.91 11.06
C THR A 723 25.20 -34.91 11.89
N ALA A 724 24.65 -35.33 13.03
CA ALA A 724 25.13 -36.46 13.81
C ALA A 724 24.14 -36.82 14.92
N ARG A 725 24.11 -38.11 15.28
CA ARG A 725 23.25 -38.63 16.35
C ARG A 725 23.88 -38.39 17.73
N PRO A 726 23.07 -38.31 18.81
CA PRO A 726 23.58 -38.29 20.18
C PRO A 726 24.48 -39.49 20.49
N SER A 727 25.63 -39.24 21.10
CA SER A 727 26.63 -40.28 21.43
C SER A 727 27.20 -40.10 22.84
N ALA A 728 27.55 -41.21 23.51
CA ALA A 728 28.27 -41.18 24.80
C ALA A 728 29.72 -40.65 24.63
N GLU A 729 30.34 -40.95 23.49
CA GLU A 729 31.62 -40.38 23.08
C GLU A 729 31.40 -39.06 22.33
N ILE A 730 32.04 -37.99 22.79
CA ILE A 730 31.93 -36.65 22.21
C ILE A 730 32.81 -36.62 20.96
N ILE A 731 32.19 -36.44 19.79
CA ILE A 731 32.90 -36.39 18.50
C ILE A 731 33.46 -34.98 18.25
N PRO A 732 34.71 -34.81 17.81
CA PRO A 732 35.31 -33.47 17.64
C PRO A 732 35.00 -32.81 16.28
N HIS A 733 34.47 -33.56 15.31
CA HIS A 733 34.04 -33.06 14.00
C HIS A 733 32.94 -33.97 13.41
N ILE A 734 32.15 -33.41 12.49
CA ILE A 734 31.18 -34.16 11.67
C ILE A 734 31.85 -34.69 10.39
N ASP A 735 31.14 -35.51 9.60
CA ASP A 735 31.65 -36.05 8.33
C ASP A 735 32.08 -34.91 7.37
N GLU A 736 33.30 -35.00 6.83
CA GLU A 736 33.88 -34.01 5.92
C GLU A 736 33.03 -33.82 4.65
N LYS A 737 32.35 -34.87 4.17
CA LYS A 737 31.41 -34.75 3.03
C LYS A 737 30.25 -33.82 3.36
N LEU A 738 29.71 -33.94 4.56
CA LEU A 738 28.60 -33.12 5.02
C LEU A 738 29.05 -31.66 5.27
N MET A 739 30.26 -31.45 5.78
CA MET A 739 30.84 -30.10 5.89
C MET A 739 30.92 -29.40 4.53
N ASN A 740 31.32 -30.13 3.49
CA ASN A 740 31.37 -29.59 2.13
C ASN A 740 29.97 -29.31 1.56
N GLU A 741 28.99 -30.15 1.86
CA GLU A 741 27.58 -29.94 1.48
C GLU A 741 26.98 -28.69 2.15
N ILE A 742 27.23 -28.48 3.45
CA ILE A 742 26.83 -27.26 4.17
C ILE A 742 27.44 -26.02 3.51
N ARG A 743 28.75 -26.04 3.21
CA ARG A 743 29.44 -24.92 2.51
C ARG A 743 28.86 -24.67 1.13
N GLN A 744 28.53 -25.73 0.40
CA GLN A 744 27.91 -25.61 -0.92
C GLN A 744 26.54 -24.94 -0.82
N PHE A 745 25.66 -25.39 0.08
CA PHE A 745 24.33 -24.80 0.24
C PHE A 745 24.39 -23.36 0.77
N HIS A 746 25.36 -23.04 1.63
CA HIS A 746 25.63 -21.68 2.05
C HIS A 746 26.04 -20.80 0.87
N GLN A 747 26.91 -21.31 -0.01
CA GLN A 747 27.28 -20.62 -1.25
C GLN A 747 26.08 -20.46 -2.20
N GLU A 748 25.22 -21.47 -2.36
CA GLU A 748 23.99 -21.38 -3.16
C GLU A 748 23.00 -20.32 -2.64
N ARG A 749 22.90 -20.15 -1.31
CA ARG A 749 22.15 -19.05 -0.68
C ARG A 749 22.76 -17.69 -1.03
N ILE A 750 24.08 -17.57 -0.94
CA ILE A 750 24.81 -16.34 -1.32
C ILE A 750 24.59 -16.03 -2.81
N ASP A 751 24.52 -17.06 -3.64
CA ASP A 751 24.38 -16.94 -5.10
C ASP A 751 22.91 -16.80 -5.58
N GLY A 752 21.92 -17.06 -4.70
CA GLY A 752 20.50 -16.73 -4.88
C GLY A 752 19.69 -17.69 -5.77
N ASN A 753 19.88 -19.01 -5.65
CA ASN A 753 19.43 -19.98 -6.67
C ASN A 753 18.00 -20.55 -6.60
N ASN A 754 17.08 -20.04 -5.77
CA ASN A 754 15.64 -20.34 -5.89
C ASN A 754 14.89 -19.24 -6.66
N LYS A 755 15.31 -19.01 -7.92
CA LYS A 755 14.73 -17.95 -8.76
C LYS A 755 13.42 -18.40 -9.39
N LYS A 756 12.32 -17.73 -9.04
CA LYS A 756 11.05 -17.89 -9.75
C LYS A 756 10.80 -16.65 -10.60
N ILE A 757 10.81 -16.84 -11.92
CA ILE A 757 10.85 -15.76 -12.92
C ILE A 757 9.47 -15.51 -13.51
N TYR A 758 9.02 -14.26 -13.44
CA TYR A 758 7.85 -13.77 -14.17
C TYR A 758 8.30 -13.13 -15.49
N SER A 759 7.78 -13.62 -16.62
CA SER A 759 8.07 -13.05 -17.95
C SER A 759 6.99 -12.04 -18.32
N ALA A 760 7.37 -10.78 -18.44
CA ALA A 760 6.49 -9.65 -18.75
C ALA A 760 6.12 -9.61 -20.25
N GLY A 761 5.02 -8.94 -20.58
CA GLY A 761 4.57 -8.74 -21.97
C GLY A 761 3.33 -9.53 -22.37
N LYS A 762 2.83 -10.44 -21.53
CA LYS A 762 1.48 -11.05 -21.69
C LYS A 762 0.36 -10.08 -21.35
N THR A 763 0.56 -9.30 -20.29
CA THR A 763 -0.29 -8.19 -19.87
C THR A 763 0.56 -6.93 -19.83
N ASN A 764 -0.06 -5.77 -20.05
CA ASN A 764 0.61 -4.49 -19.91
C ASN A 764 0.72 -4.04 -18.44
N ARG A 765 -0.09 -4.57 -17.51
CA ARG A 765 -0.04 -4.26 -16.08
C ARG A 765 0.40 -5.48 -15.27
N ILE A 766 1.33 -5.27 -14.32
CA ILE A 766 1.96 -6.29 -13.47
C ILE A 766 1.83 -5.83 -12.01
N SER A 767 1.17 -6.62 -11.17
CA SER A 767 1.02 -6.34 -9.73
C SER A 767 2.13 -7.01 -8.92
N LEU A 768 2.92 -6.23 -8.18
CA LEU A 768 3.98 -6.76 -7.33
C LEU A 768 3.42 -7.61 -6.18
N THR A 769 2.32 -7.20 -5.56
CA THR A 769 1.65 -7.96 -4.48
C THR A 769 1.32 -9.37 -4.94
N LYS A 770 0.81 -9.53 -6.17
CA LYS A 770 0.52 -10.85 -6.77
C LYS A 770 1.79 -11.65 -7.02
N LEU A 771 2.88 -11.01 -7.44
CA LEU A 771 4.15 -11.69 -7.69
C LEU A 771 4.78 -12.20 -6.39
N VAL A 772 4.84 -11.36 -5.35
CA VAL A 772 5.34 -11.72 -4.02
C VAL A 772 4.53 -12.88 -3.43
N LYS A 773 3.20 -12.80 -3.46
CA LYS A 773 2.31 -13.88 -2.99
C LYS A 773 2.56 -15.22 -3.69
N ASN A 774 2.90 -15.17 -4.98
CA ASN A 774 3.19 -16.36 -5.77
C ASN A 774 4.68 -16.78 -5.67
N GLY A 775 5.48 -16.15 -4.83
CA GLY A 775 6.88 -16.46 -4.61
C GLY A 775 7.80 -16.12 -5.78
N TYR A 776 7.42 -15.16 -6.64
CA TYR A 776 8.31 -14.68 -7.71
C TYR A 776 9.40 -13.77 -7.14
N THR A 777 10.62 -13.97 -7.62
CA THR A 777 11.82 -13.21 -7.21
C THR A 777 12.31 -12.28 -8.31
N ASP A 778 11.80 -12.47 -9.54
CA ASP A 778 12.34 -11.85 -10.74
C ASP A 778 11.21 -11.44 -11.70
N ILE A 779 11.29 -10.22 -12.22
CA ILE A 779 10.53 -9.76 -13.38
C ILE A 779 11.50 -9.65 -14.55
N VAL A 780 11.19 -10.30 -15.66
CA VAL A 780 11.99 -10.22 -16.88
C VAL A 780 11.18 -9.58 -17.99
N VAL A 781 11.68 -8.48 -18.55
CA VAL A 781 11.10 -7.71 -19.66
C VAL A 781 11.96 -7.92 -20.90
N GLY A 782 11.36 -8.08 -22.09
CA GLY A 782 12.09 -8.33 -23.34
C GLY A 782 12.35 -9.80 -23.66
N LYS A 783 11.71 -10.72 -22.95
CA LYS A 783 11.79 -12.17 -23.19
C LYS A 783 10.54 -12.68 -23.92
N ASP A 784 10.72 -13.62 -24.85
CA ASP A 784 9.67 -14.21 -25.70
C ASP A 784 8.97 -13.17 -26.63
N GLU A 785 8.07 -13.61 -27.52
CA GLU A 785 7.25 -12.70 -28.34
C GLU A 785 6.26 -11.93 -27.45
N MET A 786 6.67 -10.75 -26.94
CA MET A 786 5.83 -9.89 -26.13
C MET A 786 4.63 -9.37 -26.92
N VAL A 787 3.42 -9.50 -26.38
CA VAL A 787 2.19 -8.91 -26.95
C VAL A 787 2.16 -7.40 -26.68
N TYR A 788 2.48 -7.00 -25.45
CA TYR A 788 2.59 -5.61 -25.04
C TYR A 788 4.05 -5.24 -24.84
N LYS A 789 4.58 -4.33 -25.66
CA LYS A 789 5.95 -3.83 -25.51
C LYS A 789 6.09 -2.95 -24.28
N ASP A 790 5.13 -2.05 -24.06
CA ASP A 790 5.13 -1.18 -22.89
C ASP A 790 4.45 -1.86 -21.71
N VAL A 791 5.09 -1.81 -20.54
CA VAL A 791 4.62 -2.48 -19.32
C VAL A 791 4.58 -1.52 -18.13
N SER A 792 3.63 -1.73 -17.22
CA SER A 792 3.47 -1.00 -15.97
C SER A 792 3.58 -1.98 -14.80
N ILE A 793 4.54 -1.73 -13.91
CA ILE A 793 4.77 -2.49 -12.69
C ILE A 793 4.22 -1.65 -11.53
N ILE A 794 3.25 -2.20 -10.82
CA ILE A 794 2.47 -1.49 -9.81
C ILE A 794 2.72 -2.17 -8.47
N GLY A 795 3.24 -1.39 -7.53
CA GLY A 795 3.43 -1.79 -6.15
C GLY A 795 2.31 -1.32 -5.24
N THR A 796 2.57 -1.48 -3.94
CA THR A 796 1.81 -0.84 -2.88
C THR A 796 2.80 0.10 -2.19
N PRO A 797 2.44 1.37 -1.97
CA PRO A 797 3.33 2.32 -1.29
C PRO A 797 3.93 1.70 -0.03
N GLU A 798 5.24 1.86 0.14
CA GLU A 798 6.02 1.36 1.30
C GLU A 798 6.11 -0.16 1.48
N MET A 799 5.41 -0.97 0.69
CA MET A 799 5.49 -2.44 0.76
C MET A 799 6.79 -2.93 0.12
N LYS A 800 7.79 -3.26 0.94
CA LYS A 800 9.06 -3.87 0.50
C LYS A 800 8.83 -5.13 -0.32
N THR A 801 9.50 -5.24 -1.46
CA THR A 801 9.44 -6.41 -2.33
C THR A 801 10.83 -6.92 -2.66
N ASN A 802 11.11 -8.19 -2.39
CA ASN A 802 12.39 -8.85 -2.71
C ASN A 802 12.49 -9.23 -4.20
N ILE A 803 12.09 -8.32 -5.10
CA ILE A 803 11.98 -8.58 -6.53
C ILE A 803 13.08 -7.84 -7.30
N HIS A 804 13.75 -8.58 -8.17
CA HIS A 804 14.69 -8.06 -9.16
C HIS A 804 14.02 -7.80 -10.50
N LEU A 805 14.20 -6.62 -11.08
CA LEU A 805 13.75 -6.31 -12.44
C LEU A 805 14.92 -6.44 -13.43
N ARG A 806 14.79 -7.32 -14.42
CA ARG A 806 15.75 -7.49 -15.51
C ARG A 806 15.12 -7.15 -16.86
N VAL A 807 15.81 -6.33 -17.63
CA VAL A 807 15.48 -6.04 -19.03
C VAL A 807 16.49 -6.78 -19.91
N GLU A 808 15.99 -7.67 -20.74
CA GLU A 808 16.81 -8.45 -21.68
C GLU A 808 17.43 -7.56 -22.75
N ALA A 809 18.49 -8.09 -23.38
CA ALA A 809 19.21 -7.39 -24.42
C ALA A 809 18.33 -7.09 -25.65
N GLY A 810 18.52 -5.92 -26.27
CA GLY A 810 17.80 -5.50 -27.47
C GLY A 810 16.37 -4.98 -27.22
N TYR A 811 15.93 -4.89 -25.96
CA TYR A 811 14.59 -4.38 -25.65
C TYR A 811 14.49 -2.88 -25.91
N SER A 812 13.41 -2.47 -26.58
CA SER A 812 13.07 -1.06 -26.80
C SER A 812 11.61 -0.80 -26.45
N GLY A 813 11.37 0.00 -25.42
CA GLY A 813 10.01 0.28 -24.93
C GLY A 813 10.00 1.04 -23.60
N ARG A 814 8.79 1.24 -23.06
CA ARG A 814 8.53 1.93 -21.80
C ARG A 814 8.22 0.98 -20.65
N ILE A 815 8.80 1.25 -19.48
CA ILE A 815 8.50 0.56 -18.23
C ILE A 815 8.03 1.60 -17.22
N THR A 816 6.73 1.58 -16.89
CA THR A 816 6.18 2.45 -15.84
C THR A 816 6.37 1.79 -14.48
N LEU A 817 6.97 2.50 -13.52
CA LEU A 817 7.05 2.11 -12.13
C LEU A 817 6.08 2.98 -11.33
N GLU A 818 5.10 2.36 -10.70
CA GLU A 818 4.07 3.02 -9.89
C GLU A 818 4.09 2.46 -8.48
N ASP A 819 4.50 3.29 -7.52
CA ASP A 819 4.55 2.94 -6.09
C ASP A 819 5.33 1.65 -5.79
N VAL A 820 6.44 1.42 -6.51
CA VAL A 820 7.25 0.21 -6.34
C VAL A 820 8.27 0.35 -5.22
N PHE A 821 8.47 -0.69 -4.43
CA PHE A 821 9.58 -0.77 -3.48
C PHE A 821 10.39 -2.04 -3.71
N PHE A 822 11.49 -1.92 -4.45
CA PHE A 822 12.42 -3.03 -4.66
C PHE A 822 13.50 -3.08 -3.58
N THR A 823 13.65 -4.25 -2.97
CA THR A 823 14.71 -4.61 -2.04
C THR A 823 15.48 -5.78 -2.64
N ASN A 824 16.80 -5.70 -2.65
CA ASN A 824 17.62 -6.80 -3.18
C ASN A 824 18.80 -7.12 -2.26
N ILE A 825 19.39 -8.30 -2.41
CA ILE A 825 20.59 -8.70 -1.67
C ILE A 825 21.76 -7.84 -2.19
N LYS A 826 22.68 -7.43 -1.29
CA LYS A 826 23.73 -6.40 -1.51
C LYS A 826 24.57 -6.49 -2.79
N LYS A 827 24.58 -7.61 -3.52
CA LYS A 827 25.40 -7.81 -4.75
C LYS A 827 24.62 -7.74 -6.07
N ARG A 828 23.29 -7.63 -6.04
CA ARG A 828 22.44 -7.69 -7.24
C ARG A 828 21.69 -6.37 -7.40
N PRO A 829 21.71 -5.71 -8.58
CA PRO A 829 21.02 -4.44 -8.77
C PRO A 829 19.51 -4.60 -8.60
N CYS A 830 18.78 -3.57 -8.20
CA CYS A 830 17.32 -3.64 -8.17
C CYS A 830 16.74 -3.69 -9.59
N ILE A 831 17.35 -2.94 -10.51
CA ILE A 831 16.96 -2.88 -11.92
C ILE A 831 18.20 -3.07 -12.78
N GLU A 832 18.15 -4.02 -13.72
CA GLU A 832 19.24 -4.37 -14.63
C GLU A 832 18.80 -4.15 -16.09
N ILE A 833 19.46 -3.24 -16.79
CA ILE A 833 19.25 -2.97 -18.22
C ILE A 833 20.33 -3.67 -19.04
N GLY A 834 19.91 -4.70 -19.78
CA GLY A 834 20.77 -5.48 -20.68
C GLY A 834 21.32 -4.67 -21.85
N ALA A 835 22.22 -5.30 -22.61
CA ALA A 835 22.93 -4.70 -23.75
C ALA A 835 22.00 -4.32 -24.90
N ASP A 836 22.38 -3.29 -25.67
CA ASP A 836 21.71 -2.84 -26.90
C ASP A 836 20.22 -2.46 -26.70
N SER A 837 19.86 -2.08 -25.48
CA SER A 837 18.49 -1.76 -25.09
C SER A 837 18.26 -0.24 -25.07
N ASN A 838 17.04 0.18 -25.41
CA ASN A 838 16.58 1.57 -25.36
C ASN A 838 15.33 1.68 -24.50
N VAL A 839 15.52 2.01 -23.23
CA VAL A 839 14.50 1.89 -22.19
C VAL A 839 14.11 3.26 -21.68
N ALA A 840 12.81 3.53 -21.64
CA ALA A 840 12.26 4.66 -20.89
C ALA A 840 11.61 4.14 -19.61
N ILE A 841 12.14 4.53 -18.44
CA ILE A 841 11.51 4.28 -17.14
C ILE A 841 10.64 5.49 -16.80
N VAL A 842 9.34 5.26 -16.67
CA VAL A 842 8.36 6.27 -16.30
C VAL A 842 8.04 6.15 -14.81
N LEU A 843 8.41 7.14 -14.01
CA LEU A 843 8.15 7.17 -12.57
C LEU A 843 6.78 7.79 -12.28
N ARG A 844 5.95 7.07 -11.51
CA ARG A 844 4.69 7.55 -10.94
C ARG A 844 4.63 7.22 -9.45
N GLY A 845 3.99 8.08 -8.65
CA GLY A 845 3.89 7.86 -7.21
C GLY A 845 5.25 7.90 -6.50
N THR A 846 5.40 7.11 -5.44
CA THR A 846 6.61 7.06 -4.61
C THR A 846 7.32 5.73 -4.80
N ASN A 847 8.45 5.75 -5.49
CA ASN A 847 9.24 4.56 -5.80
C ASN A 847 10.50 4.49 -4.94
N ARG A 848 10.87 3.29 -4.48
CA ARG A 848 12.04 3.08 -3.63
C ARG A 848 12.88 1.89 -4.07
N LEU A 849 14.19 2.08 -4.12
CA LEU A 849 15.18 1.02 -4.33
C LEU A 849 16.08 0.97 -3.10
N MET A 850 16.28 -0.22 -2.55
CA MET A 850 17.11 -0.40 -1.35
C MET A 850 18.24 -1.40 -1.60
N ASN A 851 19.38 -1.11 -0.98
CA ASN A 851 20.67 -1.79 -1.07
C ASN A 851 21.43 -1.57 -2.37
N THR A 852 20.74 -1.52 -3.52
CA THR A 852 21.38 -1.33 -4.83
C THR A 852 20.52 -0.46 -5.76
N GLY A 853 21.14 0.04 -6.83
CA GLY A 853 20.53 0.97 -7.76
C GLY A 853 20.10 0.36 -9.11
N ILE A 854 20.14 1.20 -10.15
CA ILE A 854 19.84 0.84 -11.54
C ILE A 854 21.15 0.64 -12.31
N GLN A 855 21.35 -0.57 -12.84
CA GLN A 855 22.48 -0.91 -13.69
C GLN A 855 22.13 -0.75 -15.17
N VAL A 856 22.99 -0.08 -15.93
CA VAL A 856 22.82 0.22 -17.36
C VAL A 856 24.06 -0.20 -18.12
N HIS A 857 23.90 -1.14 -19.05
CA HIS A 857 24.97 -1.61 -19.92
C HIS A 857 25.56 -0.48 -20.79
N GLU A 858 26.83 -0.59 -21.18
CA GLU A 858 27.56 0.45 -21.92
C GLU A 858 27.02 0.74 -23.32
N SER A 859 26.38 -0.25 -23.96
CA SER A 859 25.76 -0.10 -25.28
C SER A 859 24.30 0.36 -25.25
N SER A 860 23.74 0.59 -24.06
CA SER A 860 22.32 0.84 -23.87
C SER A 860 21.99 2.31 -23.58
N ARG A 861 20.72 2.66 -23.73
CA ARG A 861 20.18 3.98 -23.44
C ARG A 861 19.07 3.88 -22.40
N LEU A 862 19.18 4.65 -21.33
CA LEU A 862 18.16 4.80 -20.30
C LEU A 862 17.61 6.23 -20.30
N ILE A 863 16.30 6.37 -20.41
CA ILE A 863 15.57 7.63 -20.26
C ILE A 863 14.73 7.54 -19.00
N MET A 864 14.91 8.47 -18.06
CA MET A 864 14.07 8.63 -16.88
C MET A 864 13.05 9.73 -17.15
N GLU A 865 11.75 9.44 -17.10
CA GLU A 865 10.66 10.39 -17.30
C GLU A 865 9.56 10.22 -16.24
N GLY A 866 8.60 11.14 -16.18
CA GLY A 866 7.47 11.09 -15.22
C GLY A 866 7.57 12.11 -14.09
N ASP A 867 6.53 12.15 -13.26
CA ASP A 867 6.35 13.12 -12.17
C ASP A 867 6.46 12.47 -10.77
N GLY A 868 6.65 11.15 -10.71
CA GLY A 868 6.88 10.41 -9.48
C GLY A 868 8.28 10.61 -8.89
N THR A 869 8.41 10.30 -7.60
CA THR A 869 9.67 10.35 -6.85
C THR A 869 10.36 8.99 -6.89
N LEU A 870 11.69 8.98 -6.97
CA LEU A 870 12.52 7.80 -6.81
C LEU A 870 13.54 8.01 -5.68
N THR A 871 13.46 7.18 -4.64
CA THR A 871 14.43 7.17 -3.54
C THR A 871 15.31 5.92 -3.63
N ILE A 872 16.63 6.09 -3.64
CA ILE A 872 17.61 5.01 -3.69
C ILE A 872 18.46 5.05 -2.42
N ASP A 873 18.34 4.02 -1.58
CA ASP A 873 19.15 3.86 -0.37
C ASP A 873 20.25 2.82 -0.59
N LEU A 874 21.50 3.28 -0.65
CA LEU A 874 22.67 2.45 -0.93
C LEU A 874 23.44 2.20 0.37
N ASN A 875 23.65 0.92 0.68
CA ASN A 875 24.39 0.47 1.87
C ASN A 875 25.36 -0.66 1.52
N ALA A 876 26.48 -0.29 0.88
CA ALA A 876 27.51 -1.22 0.42
C ALA A 876 28.89 -0.54 0.43
N ALA A 877 29.96 -1.34 0.55
CA ALA A 877 31.34 -0.83 0.50
C ALA A 877 31.61 -0.10 -0.82
N GLU A 878 31.23 -0.71 -1.94
CA GLU A 878 31.20 -0.09 -3.26
C GLU A 878 29.75 0.03 -3.77
N TYR A 879 29.38 1.19 -4.31
CA TYR A 879 28.01 1.43 -4.77
C TYR A 879 27.92 2.28 -6.05
N TYR A 880 26.79 2.12 -6.74
CA TYR A 880 26.31 3.03 -7.78
C TYR A 880 24.79 3.18 -7.65
N GLY A 881 24.27 4.40 -7.80
CA GLY A 881 22.82 4.67 -7.75
C GLY A 881 22.13 4.46 -9.10
N ILE A 882 22.53 5.20 -10.13
CA ILE A 882 22.02 5.03 -11.50
C ILE A 882 23.21 5.08 -12.46
N GLY A 883 23.50 3.95 -13.11
CA GLY A 883 24.61 3.85 -14.08
C GLY A 883 25.23 2.46 -14.05
N ASN A 884 26.51 2.33 -13.67
CA ASN A 884 27.16 1.02 -13.68
C ASN A 884 28.24 0.92 -12.59
N LYS A 885 28.82 -0.28 -12.43
CA LYS A 885 29.87 -0.59 -11.46
C LYS A 885 31.11 0.30 -11.62
N LEU A 886 31.96 0.31 -10.57
CA LEU A 886 33.18 1.10 -10.52
C LEU A 886 34.30 0.60 -11.46
N ASP A 887 34.15 -0.58 -12.03
CA ASP A 887 35.05 -1.19 -13.01
C ASP A 887 34.47 -1.21 -14.44
N ALA A 888 33.31 -0.57 -14.66
CA ALA A 888 32.59 -0.61 -15.91
C ALA A 888 32.19 0.79 -16.42
N ARG A 889 31.86 0.88 -17.72
CA ARG A 889 31.20 2.05 -18.33
C ARG A 889 29.68 1.89 -18.27
N HIS A 890 28.97 2.99 -18.17
CA HIS A 890 27.53 3.02 -18.46
C HIS A 890 27.27 3.57 -19.86
N GLY A 891 26.10 3.28 -20.40
CA GLY A 891 25.65 3.79 -21.70
C GLY A 891 25.17 5.24 -21.64
N GLU A 892 24.14 5.60 -22.40
CA GLU A 892 23.57 6.95 -22.36
C GLU A 892 22.47 7.06 -21.30
N LEU A 893 22.66 7.95 -20.32
CA LEU A 893 21.69 8.25 -19.27
C LEU A 893 21.06 9.62 -19.55
N ILE A 894 19.73 9.65 -19.70
CA ILE A 894 18.95 10.86 -19.97
C ILE A 894 17.89 11.02 -18.89
N PHE A 895 17.82 12.20 -18.30
CA PHE A 895 16.83 12.51 -17.28
C PHE A 895 15.93 13.66 -17.72
N ASP A 896 14.68 13.31 -18.01
CA ASP A 896 13.59 14.17 -18.49
C ASP A 896 12.39 14.15 -17.53
N GLN A 897 12.61 13.81 -16.26
CA GLN A 897 11.56 13.73 -15.23
C GLN A 897 11.28 15.09 -14.56
N ASP A 898 10.05 15.27 -14.09
CA ASP A 898 9.61 16.43 -13.31
C ASP A 898 9.67 16.17 -11.78
N GLY A 899 9.64 14.91 -11.36
CA GLY A 899 9.75 14.50 -9.95
C GLY A 899 11.18 14.49 -9.38
N ALA A 900 11.32 14.15 -8.10
CA ALA A 900 12.61 14.13 -7.40
C ALA A 900 13.32 12.76 -7.48
N ILE A 901 14.63 12.76 -7.70
CA ILE A 901 15.51 11.61 -7.45
C ILE A 901 16.30 11.87 -6.17
N ASN A 902 16.04 11.06 -5.15
CA ASN A 902 16.76 11.08 -3.88
C ASN A 902 17.73 9.91 -3.84
N ILE A 903 19.02 10.15 -3.59
CA ILE A 903 20.02 9.09 -3.47
C ILE A 903 20.76 9.28 -2.14
N ASN A 904 20.61 8.29 -1.26
CA ASN A 904 21.25 8.25 0.05
C ASN A 904 22.35 7.18 0.03
N CYS A 905 23.58 7.57 0.32
CA CYS A 905 24.73 6.69 0.25
C CYS A 905 25.40 6.53 1.63
N ARG A 906 25.55 5.26 2.04
CA ARG A 906 26.37 4.83 3.17
C ARG A 906 27.32 3.74 2.66
N GLY A 907 28.62 3.88 2.92
CA GLY A 907 29.61 3.01 2.28
C GLY A 907 31.02 3.57 2.33
N GLN A 908 31.94 2.93 1.59
CA GLN A 908 33.31 3.43 1.44
C GLN A 908 33.44 4.29 0.20
N LYS A 909 33.18 3.74 -0.99
CA LYS A 909 33.41 4.42 -2.26
C LYS A 909 32.27 4.22 -3.25
N GLY A 910 31.84 5.28 -3.94
CA GLY A 910 30.83 5.10 -4.98
C GLY A 910 30.43 6.34 -5.74
N VAL A 911 29.39 6.16 -6.58
CA VAL A 911 28.83 7.20 -7.44
C VAL A 911 27.31 7.24 -7.33
N CYS A 912 26.69 8.40 -7.13
CA CYS A 912 25.22 8.48 -7.09
C CYS A 912 24.64 8.29 -8.50
N ILE A 913 25.05 9.09 -9.48
CA ILE A 913 24.66 8.97 -10.89
C ILE A 913 25.91 8.88 -11.77
N GLY A 914 26.15 7.71 -12.37
CA GLY A 914 27.30 7.47 -13.22
C GLY A 914 27.95 6.10 -13.02
N SER A 915 29.25 6.00 -13.29
CA SER A 915 29.99 4.74 -13.21
C SER A 915 31.48 4.95 -12.94
N GLY A 916 32.25 3.87 -12.85
CA GLY A 916 33.69 3.94 -12.76
C GLY A 916 34.35 4.57 -13.98
N LEU A 917 34.19 3.93 -15.14
CA LEU A 917 34.93 4.25 -16.37
C LEU A 917 34.25 5.35 -17.23
N GLY A 918 33.16 5.92 -16.74
CA GLY A 918 32.42 7.03 -17.37
C GLY A 918 31.32 6.57 -18.33
N GLY A 919 30.84 7.51 -19.15
CA GLY A 919 29.69 7.33 -20.02
C GLY A 919 29.09 8.69 -20.39
N LYS A 920 27.89 8.70 -20.98
CA LYS A 920 27.21 9.96 -21.37
C LYS A 920 26.04 10.22 -20.43
N ILE A 921 26.03 11.38 -19.78
CA ILE A 921 24.97 11.80 -18.86
C ILE A 921 24.36 13.11 -19.34
N SER A 922 23.04 13.15 -19.48
CA SER A 922 22.27 14.35 -19.83
C SER A 922 21.10 14.51 -18.86
N ILE A 923 21.15 15.54 -18.01
CA ILE A 923 20.06 15.93 -17.13
C ILE A 923 19.39 17.15 -17.75
N ASN A 924 18.12 17.06 -18.11
CA ASN A 924 17.42 18.14 -18.81
C ASN A 924 16.43 18.87 -17.90
N ARG A 925 15.95 18.24 -16.82
CA ARG A 925 15.05 18.81 -15.79
C ARG A 925 14.94 17.90 -14.56
N GLY A 926 14.27 18.38 -13.52
CA GLY A 926 13.94 17.65 -12.29
C GLY A 926 14.64 18.18 -11.04
N GLU A 927 14.45 17.46 -9.93
CA GLU A 927 15.08 17.72 -8.64
C GLU A 927 15.97 16.53 -8.24
N TYR A 928 17.20 16.78 -7.79
CA TYR A 928 18.18 15.75 -7.44
C TYR A 928 18.76 16.01 -6.06
N ASN A 929 18.42 15.13 -5.11
CA ASN A 929 18.83 15.23 -3.72
C ASN A 929 19.86 14.12 -3.41
N LEU A 930 21.12 14.50 -3.21
CA LEU A 930 22.25 13.58 -3.10
C LEU A 930 22.90 13.68 -1.72
N ILE A 931 22.71 12.67 -0.87
CA ILE A 931 23.25 12.64 0.49
C ILE A 931 24.27 11.52 0.58
N SER A 932 25.51 11.84 0.97
CA SER A 932 26.60 10.85 1.06
C SER A 932 27.40 11.01 2.34
N CYS A 933 27.51 9.92 3.10
CA CYS A 933 28.40 9.78 4.25
C CYS A 933 29.33 8.58 4.01
N THR A 934 30.45 8.83 3.33
CA THR A 934 31.32 7.80 2.73
C THR A 934 32.77 8.26 2.65
N GLU A 935 33.75 7.35 2.56
CA GLU A 935 35.16 7.75 2.37
C GLU A 935 35.37 8.55 1.07
N SER A 936 34.84 8.08 -0.05
CA SER A 936 34.95 8.73 -1.36
C SER A 936 33.62 8.72 -2.12
N CYS A 937 33.12 9.88 -2.54
CA CYS A 937 31.86 9.98 -3.29
C CYS A 937 31.98 10.85 -4.53
N VAL A 938 31.34 10.39 -5.61
CA VAL A 938 31.01 11.19 -6.79
C VAL A 938 29.49 11.36 -6.87
N GLY A 939 28.98 12.58 -6.88
CA GLY A 939 27.55 12.85 -7.07
C GLY A 939 27.10 12.46 -8.47
N ILE A 940 27.57 13.18 -9.48
CA ILE A 940 27.21 12.98 -10.89
C ILE A 940 28.49 12.92 -11.72
N GLY A 941 28.78 11.75 -12.31
CA GLY A 941 29.87 11.60 -13.28
C GLY A 941 30.65 10.30 -13.15
N ALA A 942 31.98 10.39 -13.02
CA ALA A 942 32.86 9.24 -13.12
C ALA A 942 33.91 9.17 -12.01
N VAL A 943 34.28 7.96 -11.61
CA VAL A 943 35.35 7.76 -10.63
C VAL A 943 36.72 7.73 -11.32
N THR A 944 36.95 6.79 -12.23
CA THR A 944 38.26 6.59 -12.88
C THR A 944 38.31 7.05 -14.35
N GLY A 945 37.15 7.14 -14.99
CA GLY A 945 37.02 7.53 -16.40
C GLY A 945 36.70 9.00 -16.63
N GLU A 946 36.70 9.39 -17.90
CA GLU A 946 36.32 10.73 -18.35
C GLU A 946 34.82 11.00 -18.12
N ALA A 947 34.50 12.18 -17.59
CA ALA A 947 33.12 12.62 -17.40
C ALA A 947 32.72 13.64 -18.47
N ARG A 948 31.65 13.35 -19.23
CA ARG A 948 31.02 14.28 -20.18
C ARG A 948 29.57 14.52 -19.76
N LEU A 949 29.31 15.70 -19.21
CA LEU A 949 28.07 16.01 -18.50
C LEU A 949 27.37 17.21 -19.13
N ASN A 950 26.07 17.08 -19.37
CA ASN A 950 25.21 18.16 -19.82
C ASN A 950 24.02 18.27 -18.87
N ILE A 951 23.91 19.35 -18.11
CA ILE A 951 22.94 19.51 -17.01
C ILE A 951 22.15 20.81 -17.23
N LYS A 952 20.82 20.72 -17.29
CA LYS A 952 19.94 21.85 -17.59
C LYS A 952 18.67 21.83 -16.75
N MET A 953 18.11 23.03 -16.52
CA MET A 953 16.75 23.26 -15.98
C MET A 953 16.39 22.42 -14.75
N CYS A 954 17.33 22.23 -13.81
CA CYS A 954 17.13 21.39 -12.63
C CYS A 954 17.58 22.07 -11.33
N LEU A 955 17.11 21.53 -10.21
CA LEU A 955 17.58 21.81 -8.86
C LEU A 955 18.43 20.63 -8.38
N ILE A 956 19.61 20.90 -7.83
CA ILE A 956 20.48 19.88 -7.21
C ILE A 956 20.74 20.31 -5.77
N GLU A 957 20.35 19.48 -4.82
CA GLU A 957 20.68 19.62 -3.40
C GLU A 957 21.62 18.47 -3.01
N ALA A 958 22.73 18.79 -2.35
CA ALA A 958 23.72 17.79 -1.99
C ALA A 958 24.38 18.02 -0.64
N GLU A 959 24.59 16.94 0.10
CA GLU A 959 25.27 16.92 1.38
C GLU A 959 26.33 15.81 1.44
N PHE A 960 27.61 16.16 1.40
CA PHE A 960 28.72 15.21 1.38
C PHE A 960 29.63 15.31 2.60
N THR A 961 29.83 14.17 3.27
CA THR A 961 30.79 14.00 4.37
C THR A 961 31.70 12.81 4.09
N GLY A 962 33.01 12.99 4.25
CA GLY A 962 33.98 11.96 3.84
C GLY A 962 35.44 12.38 3.81
N GLU A 963 36.31 11.55 3.25
CA GLU A 963 37.69 11.92 2.92
C GLU A 963 37.73 12.70 1.60
N THR A 964 37.01 12.23 0.58
CA THR A 964 36.99 12.84 -0.76
C THR A 964 35.56 13.01 -1.29
N GLY A 965 35.19 14.23 -1.67
CA GLY A 965 33.87 14.54 -2.23
C GLY A 965 33.94 15.27 -3.57
N LEU A 966 33.29 14.73 -4.60
CA LEU A 966 33.12 15.35 -5.90
C LEU A 966 31.63 15.48 -6.25
N LEU A 967 31.08 16.68 -6.44
CA LEU A 967 29.66 16.81 -6.80
C LEU A 967 29.38 16.50 -8.27
N ILE A 968 30.02 17.18 -9.22
CA ILE A 968 29.81 17.01 -10.66
C ILE A 968 31.16 16.91 -11.37
N GLY A 969 31.45 15.79 -12.02
CA GLY A 969 32.64 15.66 -12.89
C GLY A 969 33.34 14.31 -12.79
N SER A 970 34.68 14.32 -12.83
CA SER A 970 35.49 13.09 -12.74
C SER A 970 36.51 13.13 -11.60
N LEU A 971 36.56 12.08 -10.79
CA LEU A 971 37.47 12.02 -9.65
C LEU A 971 38.93 11.89 -10.08
N GLU A 972 39.25 10.92 -10.96
CA GLU A 972 40.63 10.59 -11.37
C GLU A 972 40.97 10.95 -12.83
N ASN A 973 40.05 11.55 -13.59
CA ASN A 973 40.24 11.80 -15.02
C ASN A 973 39.67 13.15 -15.47
N ASN A 974 39.71 13.42 -16.77
CA ASN A 974 39.23 14.69 -17.32
C ASN A 974 37.71 14.86 -17.12
N ALA A 975 37.30 16.10 -16.90
CA ALA A 975 35.90 16.48 -16.74
C ALA A 975 35.52 17.55 -17.78
N PHE A 976 34.45 17.30 -18.52
CA PHE A 976 33.84 18.23 -19.47
C PHE A 976 32.39 18.46 -19.05
N VAL A 977 32.12 19.61 -18.44
CA VAL A 977 30.84 19.90 -17.78
C VAL A 977 30.19 21.12 -18.42
N SER A 978 28.97 20.95 -18.91
CA SER A 978 28.12 22.02 -19.44
C SER A 978 26.86 22.14 -18.60
N ILE A 979 26.62 23.30 -17.99
CA ILE A 979 25.49 23.59 -17.10
C ILE A 979 24.68 24.76 -17.66
N SER A 980 23.34 24.68 -17.70
CA SER A 980 22.52 25.84 -18.07
C SER A 980 21.16 25.91 -17.36
N LYS A 981 20.81 27.06 -16.77
CA LYS A 981 19.54 27.24 -16.02
C LYS A 981 19.41 26.27 -14.84
N VAL A 982 20.46 26.13 -14.03
CA VAL A 982 20.52 25.18 -12.91
C VAL A 982 20.75 25.93 -11.60
N THR A 983 20.15 25.43 -10.53
CA THR A 983 20.43 25.89 -9.16
C THR A 983 21.08 24.76 -8.37
N ILE A 984 22.20 25.04 -7.69
CA ILE A 984 22.89 24.09 -6.81
C ILE A 984 22.92 24.58 -5.36
N HIS A 985 22.45 23.76 -4.44
CA HIS A 985 22.68 23.90 -3.00
C HIS A 985 23.61 22.78 -2.53
N HIS A 986 24.78 23.13 -2.00
CA HIS A 986 25.74 22.13 -1.54
C HIS A 986 26.32 22.46 -0.17
N TYR A 987 26.28 21.46 0.72
CA TYR A 987 26.94 21.48 2.02
C TYR A 987 27.93 20.33 2.08
N GLY A 988 29.18 20.59 2.45
CA GLY A 988 30.16 19.51 2.49
C GLY A 988 31.29 19.68 3.48
N LYS A 989 31.76 18.55 4.00
CA LYS A 989 32.94 18.46 4.87
C LYS A 989 33.82 17.28 4.46
N SER A 990 35.00 17.56 3.91
CA SER A 990 35.94 16.52 3.46
C SER A 990 37.40 16.93 3.51
N THR A 991 38.35 16.01 3.34
CA THR A 991 39.77 16.36 3.20
C THR A 991 40.08 16.91 1.80
N TYR A 992 39.51 16.29 0.76
CA TYR A 992 39.57 16.77 -0.62
C TYR A 992 38.15 17.01 -1.14
N MET A 993 37.91 18.19 -1.73
CA MET A 993 36.58 18.51 -2.26
C MET A 993 36.62 19.27 -3.57
N CYS A 994 35.85 18.81 -4.55
CA CYS A 994 35.60 19.51 -5.80
C CYS A 994 34.10 19.58 -6.06
N ILE A 995 33.55 20.76 -6.37
CA ILE A 995 32.10 20.85 -6.65
C ILE A 995 31.84 20.58 -8.12
N ILE A 996 32.47 21.31 -9.03
CA ILE A 996 32.33 21.09 -10.48
C ILE A 996 33.72 21.00 -11.12
N GLY A 997 34.09 19.82 -11.59
CA GLY A 997 35.35 19.61 -12.31
C GLY A 997 36.03 18.29 -11.97
N SER A 998 37.29 18.34 -11.53
CA SER A 998 38.08 17.15 -11.26
C SER A 998 39.01 17.30 -10.06
N ILE A 999 39.34 16.18 -9.41
CA ILE A 999 40.31 16.17 -8.30
C ILE A 999 41.70 15.80 -8.84
N ASN A 1000 41.86 14.62 -9.43
CA ASN A 1000 43.14 14.10 -9.90
C ASN A 1000 43.28 14.06 -11.45
N GLY A 1001 42.32 14.62 -12.18
CA GLY A 1001 42.36 14.67 -13.65
C GLY A 1001 43.34 15.70 -14.22
N ASN A 1002 43.78 15.47 -15.46
CA ASN A 1002 44.68 16.38 -16.17
C ASN A 1002 44.00 17.68 -16.63
N LYS A 1003 42.68 17.64 -16.87
CA LYS A 1003 41.91 18.79 -17.38
C LYS A 1003 40.47 18.79 -16.86
N ALA A 1004 40.00 19.95 -16.41
CA ALA A 1004 38.59 20.24 -16.16
C ALA A 1004 38.15 21.45 -17.02
N ALA A 1005 37.19 21.22 -17.92
CA ALA A 1005 36.53 22.26 -18.69
C ALA A 1005 35.08 22.42 -18.20
N VAL A 1006 34.77 23.59 -17.67
CA VAL A 1006 33.48 23.91 -17.04
C VAL A 1006 32.86 25.11 -17.73
N THR A 1007 31.68 24.92 -18.31
CA THR A 1007 30.87 25.99 -18.92
C THR A 1007 29.53 26.05 -18.20
N ALA A 1008 29.17 27.19 -17.62
CA ALA A 1008 27.87 27.38 -16.96
C ALA A 1008 27.19 28.68 -17.40
N GLY A 1009 25.91 28.61 -17.80
CA GLY A 1009 25.11 29.77 -18.21
C GLY A 1009 23.79 29.87 -17.45
N SER A 1010 23.39 31.06 -17.00
CA SER A 1010 22.17 31.23 -16.18
C SER A 1010 22.19 30.33 -14.94
N PHE A 1011 23.31 30.31 -14.21
CA PHE A 1011 23.57 29.37 -13.12
C PHE A 1011 23.49 30.05 -11.75
N GLY A 1012 22.79 29.41 -10.81
CA GLY A 1012 22.68 29.86 -9.42
C GLY A 1012 23.31 28.86 -8.45
N SER A 1013 24.03 29.34 -7.43
CA SER A 1013 24.57 28.43 -6.41
C SER A 1013 24.62 29.02 -5.00
N MET A 1014 24.33 28.17 -4.01
CA MET A 1014 24.66 28.38 -2.60
C MET A 1014 25.53 27.22 -2.12
N ILE A 1015 26.82 27.48 -1.91
CA ILE A 1015 27.81 26.45 -1.61
C ILE A 1015 28.48 26.80 -0.29
N ASN A 1016 28.50 25.85 0.65
CA ASN A 1016 29.23 25.96 1.90
C ASN A 1016 30.08 24.69 2.11
N ILE A 1017 31.39 24.85 2.08
CA ILE A 1017 32.33 23.74 2.21
C ILE A 1017 33.40 23.99 3.26
N MET A 1018 33.70 22.93 4.02
CA MET A 1018 34.81 22.87 4.96
C MET A 1018 35.76 21.75 4.53
N SER A 1019 36.88 22.09 3.91
CA SER A 1019 37.79 21.09 3.37
C SER A 1019 39.25 21.53 3.29
N ASP A 1020 40.17 20.64 3.67
CA ASP A 1020 41.61 20.92 3.67
C ASP A 1020 42.14 21.33 2.30
N ASN A 1021 41.69 20.66 1.23
CA ASN A 1021 42.04 21.00 -0.14
C ASN A 1021 40.76 21.08 -0.97
N SER A 1022 40.42 22.26 -1.47
CA SER A 1022 39.16 22.43 -2.18
C SER A 1022 39.22 23.37 -3.36
N THR A 1023 38.39 23.06 -4.35
CA THR A 1023 38.05 23.96 -5.46
C THR A 1023 36.55 23.87 -5.75
N ILE A 1024 35.91 24.99 -6.08
CA ILE A 1024 34.49 24.99 -6.44
C ILE A 1024 34.35 24.71 -7.94
N PHE A 1025 35.16 25.35 -8.77
CA PHE A 1025 35.18 25.14 -10.22
C PHE A 1025 36.59 24.83 -10.70
N GLY A 1026 36.78 23.71 -11.40
CA GLY A 1026 38.04 23.36 -12.07
C GLY A 1026 38.66 22.07 -11.58
N ALA A 1027 39.95 21.90 -11.88
CA ALA A 1027 40.75 20.75 -11.50
C ALA A 1027 41.67 21.10 -10.33
N LEU A 1028 41.71 20.28 -9.28
CA LEU A 1028 42.58 20.53 -8.12
C LEU A 1028 44.08 20.49 -8.50
N ASN A 1029 44.47 19.54 -9.35
CA ASN A 1029 45.86 19.29 -9.75
C ASN A 1029 46.14 19.46 -11.26
N GLY A 1030 45.13 19.83 -12.06
CA GLY A 1030 45.20 19.85 -13.54
C GLY A 1030 44.92 21.21 -14.18
N ILE A 1031 44.77 21.21 -15.51
CA ILE A 1031 44.40 22.38 -16.30
C ILE A 1031 42.93 22.72 -16.06
N SER A 1032 42.63 23.98 -15.78
CA SER A 1032 41.26 24.45 -15.54
C SER A 1032 40.82 25.46 -16.59
N GLU A 1033 39.74 25.17 -17.31
CA GLU A 1033 39.08 26.09 -18.24
C GLU A 1033 37.67 26.38 -17.73
N ILE A 1034 37.43 27.59 -17.24
CA ILE A 1034 36.19 27.97 -16.55
C ILE A 1034 35.53 29.12 -17.31
N ASP A 1035 34.29 28.92 -17.75
CA ASP A 1035 33.47 29.90 -18.47
C ASP A 1035 32.08 30.01 -17.81
N LEU A 1036 31.80 31.13 -17.15
CA LEU A 1036 30.54 31.38 -16.47
C LEU A 1036 29.83 32.61 -17.06
N SER A 1037 28.58 32.45 -17.48
CA SER A 1037 27.73 33.53 -18.00
C SER A 1037 26.43 33.67 -17.22
N ASP A 1038 25.95 34.90 -17.06
CA ASP A 1038 24.62 35.21 -16.49
C ASP A 1038 24.36 34.53 -15.14
N SER A 1039 25.38 34.44 -14.27
CA SER A 1039 25.35 33.59 -13.07
C SER A 1039 25.30 34.39 -11.77
N SER A 1040 24.66 33.83 -10.74
CA SER A 1040 24.54 34.43 -9.40
C SER A 1040 25.00 33.44 -8.33
N LEU A 1041 26.18 33.67 -7.75
CA LEU A 1041 26.85 32.71 -6.89
C LEU A 1041 27.06 33.25 -5.46
N LYS A 1042 26.69 32.44 -4.46
CA LYS A 1042 27.03 32.64 -3.05
C LYS A 1042 27.88 31.47 -2.56
N LEU A 1043 29.15 31.74 -2.26
CA LEU A 1043 30.17 30.70 -2.05
C LEU A 1043 30.88 30.90 -0.70
N GLU A 1044 31.00 29.86 0.09
CA GLU A 1044 31.78 29.83 1.33
C GLU A 1044 32.69 28.61 1.32
N SER A 1045 34.01 28.83 1.43
CA SER A 1045 35.00 27.75 1.44
C SER A 1045 36.03 27.97 2.53
N THR A 1046 36.23 26.99 3.42
CA THR A 1046 37.17 27.07 4.54
C THR A 1046 38.08 25.85 4.58
N GLY A 1047 39.38 26.07 4.70
CA GLY A 1047 40.36 25.01 4.98
C GLY A 1047 41.80 25.43 4.73
N LYS A 1048 42.72 24.46 4.58
CA LYS A 1048 44.15 24.76 4.42
C LYS A 1048 44.43 25.43 3.07
N ASN A 1049 44.05 24.75 2.00
CA ASN A 1049 44.25 25.12 0.60
C ASN A 1049 42.87 25.22 -0.09
N ALA A 1050 42.09 26.24 0.27
CA ALA A 1050 40.73 26.42 -0.22
C ALA A 1050 40.70 27.48 -1.32
N LEU A 1051 40.19 27.10 -2.50
CA LEU A 1051 40.09 27.96 -3.68
C LEU A 1051 38.65 28.02 -4.20
N ILE A 1052 38.33 29.07 -4.96
CA ILE A 1052 37.06 29.17 -5.68
C ILE A 1052 37.24 28.61 -7.09
N PHE A 1053 38.30 29.04 -7.78
CA PHE A 1053 38.56 28.71 -9.18
C PHE A 1053 39.93 28.06 -9.36
N GLY A 1054 39.96 26.98 -10.13
CA GLY A 1054 41.19 26.30 -10.54
C GLY A 1054 41.79 25.41 -9.45
N GLY A 1055 43.06 25.08 -9.64
CA GLY A 1055 43.82 24.19 -8.77
C GLY A 1055 45.05 24.85 -8.16
N PHE A 1056 45.94 24.05 -7.58
CA PHE A 1056 47.20 24.50 -6.98
C PHE A 1056 48.31 24.74 -8.03
N ASN A 1057 47.92 25.26 -9.19
CA ASN A 1057 48.81 25.55 -10.32
C ASN A 1057 48.31 26.77 -11.11
N ASP A 1058 49.19 27.34 -11.94
CA ASP A 1058 48.97 28.51 -12.79
C ASP A 1058 48.22 28.22 -14.10
N ASN A 1059 47.97 26.94 -14.42
CA ASN A 1059 47.28 26.51 -15.64
C ASN A 1059 45.75 26.62 -15.53
N THR A 1060 45.28 27.81 -15.16
CA THR A 1060 43.85 28.11 -14.98
C THR A 1060 43.46 29.32 -15.83
N SER A 1061 42.41 29.16 -16.65
CA SER A 1061 41.77 30.21 -17.44
C SER A 1061 40.35 30.45 -16.93
N ILE A 1062 40.02 31.71 -16.63
CA ILE A 1062 38.74 32.10 -16.04
C ILE A 1062 38.07 33.16 -16.93
N LYS A 1063 36.86 32.87 -17.40
CA LYS A 1063 36.00 33.81 -18.14
C LYS A 1063 34.70 33.99 -17.39
N LEU A 1064 34.39 35.21 -17.00
CA LEU A 1064 33.15 35.57 -16.30
C LEU A 1064 32.42 36.65 -17.11
N PHE A 1065 31.19 36.37 -17.51
CA PHE A 1065 30.35 37.29 -18.26
C PHE A 1065 29.02 37.53 -17.54
N ASN A 1066 28.61 38.79 -17.38
CA ASN A 1066 27.34 39.18 -16.76
C ASN A 1066 27.03 38.43 -15.43
N SER A 1067 28.02 38.27 -14.55
CA SER A 1067 27.91 37.40 -13.37
C SER A 1067 28.13 38.15 -12.06
N ASP A 1068 27.28 37.85 -11.07
CA ASP A 1068 27.34 38.36 -9.71
C ASP A 1068 27.89 37.26 -8.77
N ILE A 1069 29.04 37.49 -8.15
CA ILE A 1069 29.72 36.51 -7.29
C ILE A 1069 29.97 37.14 -5.92
N ASN A 1070 29.45 36.51 -4.88
CA ASN A 1070 29.72 36.83 -3.49
C ASN A 1070 30.36 35.62 -2.81
N ALA A 1071 31.66 35.72 -2.52
CA ALA A 1071 32.43 34.60 -2.00
C ALA A 1071 33.23 34.95 -0.75
N VAL A 1072 33.29 34.01 0.19
CA VAL A 1072 34.11 34.09 1.40
C VAL A 1072 35.00 32.85 1.47
N VAL A 1073 36.31 33.07 1.44
CA VAL A 1073 37.33 32.04 1.51
C VAL A 1073 38.16 32.24 2.78
N ARG A 1074 38.37 31.17 3.53
CA ARG A 1074 39.29 31.15 4.67
C ARG A 1074 40.36 30.10 4.38
N SER A 1075 41.56 30.55 4.01
CA SER A 1075 42.66 29.68 3.56
C SER A 1075 44.03 30.18 4.00
N ALA A 1076 44.96 29.25 4.27
CA ALA A 1076 46.36 29.58 4.52
C ALA A 1076 47.07 30.17 3.27
N GLU A 1077 46.55 29.88 2.08
CA GLU A 1077 47.13 30.31 0.80
C GLU A 1077 46.88 31.79 0.47
N GLU A 1078 45.99 32.47 1.22
CA GLU A 1078 45.60 33.88 1.04
C GLU A 1078 45.17 34.27 -0.40
N LYS A 1079 44.74 33.30 -1.21
CA LYS A 1079 44.30 33.49 -2.61
C LYS A 1079 42.92 32.87 -2.87
N ASP A 1080 42.22 33.38 -3.88
CA ASP A 1080 40.99 32.80 -4.41
C ASP A 1080 41.22 31.90 -5.64
N THR A 1081 42.32 32.13 -6.36
CA THR A 1081 42.82 31.32 -7.48
C THR A 1081 44.34 31.43 -7.65
N TYR A 1082 44.94 30.48 -8.36
CA TYR A 1082 46.33 30.52 -8.81
C TYR A 1082 46.51 30.98 -10.27
N ALA A 1083 45.41 31.32 -10.97
CA ALA A 1083 45.47 31.85 -12.32
C ALA A 1083 46.26 33.16 -12.39
N ASP A 1084 47.10 33.31 -13.42
CA ASP A 1084 47.73 34.59 -13.75
C ASP A 1084 46.68 35.61 -14.19
N ASP A 1085 46.88 36.90 -13.87
CA ASP A 1085 45.96 37.99 -14.20
C ASP A 1085 45.63 38.07 -15.71
N GLU A 1086 46.56 37.66 -16.58
CA GLU A 1086 46.37 37.62 -18.05
C GLU A 1086 45.34 36.58 -18.48
N ASN A 1087 45.12 35.54 -17.66
CA ASN A 1087 44.17 34.44 -17.91
C ASN A 1087 42.82 34.64 -17.21
N ILE A 1088 42.63 35.79 -16.53
CA ILE A 1088 41.38 36.17 -15.87
C ILE A 1088 40.68 37.24 -16.71
N HIS A 1089 39.52 36.91 -17.26
CA HIS A 1089 38.72 37.80 -18.09
C HIS A 1089 37.32 37.98 -17.52
N ILE A 1090 37.05 39.16 -16.97
CA ILE A 1090 35.77 39.49 -16.34
C ILE A 1090 35.12 40.62 -17.11
N VAL A 1091 33.93 40.37 -17.67
CA VAL A 1091 33.20 41.30 -18.53
C VAL A 1091 31.78 41.47 -18.00
N ASN A 1092 31.44 42.67 -17.54
CA ASN A 1092 30.15 43.03 -16.92
C ASN A 1092 29.79 42.12 -15.72
N GLY A 1093 29.75 42.65 -14.50
CA GLY A 1093 29.39 41.84 -13.31
C GLY A 1093 29.84 42.48 -12.01
N ARG A 1094 29.45 41.88 -10.88
CA ARG A 1094 29.86 42.33 -9.54
C ARG A 1094 30.53 41.18 -8.81
N LEU A 1095 31.83 41.32 -8.55
CA LEU A 1095 32.57 40.37 -7.73
C LEU A 1095 32.88 40.97 -6.37
N LYS A 1096 32.48 40.26 -5.32
CA LYS A 1096 32.89 40.52 -3.95
C LYS A 1096 33.48 39.23 -3.39
N ILE A 1097 34.81 39.15 -3.38
CA ILE A 1097 35.56 37.98 -2.90
C ILE A 1097 36.36 38.41 -1.67
N LEU A 1098 36.06 37.80 -0.52
CA LEU A 1098 36.78 38.01 0.73
C LEU A 1098 37.65 36.78 1.01
N VAL A 1099 38.97 36.95 1.03
CA VAL A 1099 39.93 35.92 1.45
C VAL A 1099 40.53 36.32 2.79
N ASN A 1100 40.32 35.53 3.84
CA ASN A 1100 40.71 35.86 5.22
C ASN A 1100 40.28 37.28 5.64
N ASP A 1101 39.02 37.62 5.36
CA ASP A 1101 38.39 38.93 5.60
C ASP A 1101 39.01 40.12 4.84
N LYS A 1102 39.92 39.87 3.89
CA LYS A 1102 40.48 40.87 2.97
C LYS A 1102 39.83 40.74 1.60
N GLU A 1103 39.45 41.87 1.00
CA GLU A 1103 38.87 41.88 -0.34
C GLU A 1103 39.95 41.71 -1.43
N ILE A 1104 39.78 40.71 -2.30
CA ILE A 1104 40.60 40.51 -3.49
C ILE A 1104 39.96 41.27 -4.66
N LYS A 1105 40.77 42.01 -5.42
CA LYS A 1105 40.32 42.81 -6.56
C LYS A 1105 40.86 42.24 -7.85
N HIS A 1106 39.96 41.93 -8.76
CA HIS A 1106 40.25 41.54 -10.15
C HIS A 1106 39.90 42.68 -11.11
N ASN A 1107 40.56 42.73 -12.26
CA ASN A 1107 40.25 43.71 -13.31
C ASN A 1107 38.92 43.38 -13.99
N ILE A 1108 37.93 44.28 -13.89
CA ILE A 1108 36.61 44.12 -14.51
C ILE A 1108 36.50 45.07 -15.70
N VAL A 1109 36.22 44.51 -16.87
CA VAL A 1109 35.91 45.25 -18.10
C VAL A 1109 34.41 45.49 -18.17
N PHE A 1110 33.99 46.74 -18.14
CA PHE A 1110 32.59 47.10 -18.37
C PHE A 1110 32.37 47.41 -19.85
N ASN A 1111 31.62 46.55 -20.53
CA ASN A 1111 31.25 46.72 -21.93
C ASN A 1111 29.77 47.09 -22.02
N TYR A 1112 29.47 48.39 -22.19
CA TYR A 1112 28.12 48.97 -22.19
C TYR A 1112 27.42 48.90 -23.56
N THR A 1113 27.64 47.84 -24.34
CA THR A 1113 26.98 47.64 -25.65
C THR A 1113 25.76 46.77 -25.56
#